data_AF-A0A6N7LTD5-F1
#
_entry.id   AF-A0A6N7LTD5-F1
#
_cell.length_a   1.000
_cell.length_b   1.000
_cell.length_c   1.000
_cell.angle_alpha   90.00
_cell.angle_beta   90.00
_cell.angle_gamma   90.00
#
_symmetry.space_group_name_H-M   'P 1'
#
loop_
_entity.id
_entity.type
_entity.pdbx_description
1 polymer ?
#
loop_
_entity_poly.entity_id
_entity_poly.type
_entity_poly.pdbx_seq_one_letter_code
_entity_poly.pdbx_strand_id
1 'polypeptide(L)'
;MSFSASPRKRDAIRLGLLAPALLLLAGCMAEGDGQSDGSPASPTTNQALLCPGAPSETNDTDNDGIGDICDPDPDGDGVPNQNDNCPLANNPTQSDLDGDGQGDACDADRDGDGVNDDIDNCPSTANPGQENLDGDGLGDVCDNDVDGDGELNGTDNCPLTANPDQTDTDGDGAGDACDSNQDTDGDGIDDGVDNCPAVANPSQVDTDNDGAGDACDSDDDGDTVPDVSDNCPLTFNPVQLDTDGDGNGDACDTDLDGDGVVDASDNCPLLANPDQLDTDADGLGDNCDPDDDNDLILDVLDNCPLVQNSDQLDSDLDGEGDACDSFTDTDGDGVANASDNCPLIPNPLQADLDTDGLGDQCDADDDGDGVPDLVDNCPAVLNPDQADSDNGGLGDGVGDACDTDTDTDSDLIEDSADNCPLTFNPDQLDSDLDGIGNACDTDNDGDGVDDGVDNCPLISNSGQADADGDGIGDACDLLTDSDSDLIADSLDNCPQDANPLQEDKDLDGLGDACDEDIDNDGVLNGLDNCPNNANPDQLDTDLDGTGDVCDGDADGDLVIDDIDNCPLVSNVTQLDSDLDGIGDACDDDIDNDGVPNDTDNCPSLANAGQGDNDADGEGDVCDLDDDNDTVPDLLDNCPLTANTDQADSDLDGSGDACDTNTDSDADAVEDGSDNCPLVANPLQLDTDLDGAGDACDSDDDNDGIEDVSDNCPLITNASQADADGDGLGDACDPLTDSDADGIADALDNCPVNANPLQTDLDLDGVGDACDSDLDGDNVVNESDNCPSIPNSDQADTDGDGLGNVCDLDLDGDGVDDLSDNCPLVANAGQADNDGDSLGDACDPDDDNDLIADVLDNCPLTANTLQLDTDMDGIGDACDLLTDSDADGIQDSVDNCPNVANADQADADSDDIGDACDLDADNDGVEDSVDNCPDTVNADQADADADGIGNVCDLEFTCSGSGGNGYDPLLAPTATATGEGFGLLCLGCGVTDPQNVTDASVSSAAQMTVLLGVAGGARLEVDSGSSFTGNNRALFSVSLPMGLLSLSLLDQISVDLLSGGSVVASSGDGGVLSLNLLSPAGANQQVLFVDTSENFDALQIELSATAGLLTNLNVHQSCVGPTP
;
A
#
# COMPACT_ATOMS: atom_id res chain seq x y z
N MET A 1 -21.94 -48.06 4.94
CA MET A 1 -22.11 -49.36 5.65
C MET A 1 -21.07 -49.43 6.78
N SER A 2 -21.30 -50.23 7.83
CA SER A 2 -20.42 -50.55 9.00
C SER A 2 -19.03 -49.87 9.12
N PHE A 3 -18.80 -49.00 10.13
CA PHE A 3 -18.11 -49.27 11.43
C PHE A 3 -16.57 -49.48 11.32
N SER A 4 -15.64 -48.98 12.17
CA SER A 4 -15.64 -48.40 13.54
C SER A 4 -14.19 -47.99 13.94
N ALA A 5 -13.83 -47.04 14.83
CA ALA A 5 -14.47 -45.87 15.47
C ALA A 5 -13.44 -45.06 16.34
N SER A 6 -13.84 -43.87 16.82
CA SER A 6 -13.22 -42.93 17.81
C SER A 6 -12.98 -43.55 19.24
N PRO A 7 -12.50 -42.88 20.35
CA PRO A 7 -12.25 -41.44 20.59
C PRO A 7 -11.14 -40.95 21.60
N ARG A 8 -10.89 -39.61 21.58
CA ARG A 8 -10.65 -38.60 22.67
C ARG A 8 -9.87 -38.90 23.99
N LYS A 9 -9.00 -37.93 24.37
CA LYS A 9 -8.87 -37.19 25.67
C LYS A 9 -7.66 -36.23 25.57
N ARG A 10 -7.65 -34.91 25.88
CA ARG A 10 -8.17 -34.04 26.98
C ARG A 10 -7.65 -34.35 28.40
N ASP A 11 -6.85 -33.41 28.94
CA ASP A 11 -6.59 -32.96 30.34
C ASP A 11 -5.21 -32.20 30.29
N ALA A 12 -5.07 -30.86 30.16
CA ALA A 12 -5.45 -29.71 31.01
C ALA A 12 -4.63 -29.54 32.32
N ILE A 13 -3.91 -28.39 32.47
CA ILE A 13 -3.79 -27.48 33.65
C ILE A 13 -2.43 -26.72 33.72
N ARG A 14 -2.58 -25.38 33.63
CA ARG A 14 -1.75 -24.23 34.04
C ARG A 14 -0.68 -24.37 35.16
N LEU A 15 0.26 -23.40 35.11
CA LEU A 15 0.68 -22.46 36.17
C LEU A 15 2.16 -22.55 36.65
N GLY A 16 2.92 -21.46 36.44
CA GLY A 16 3.71 -20.86 37.53
C GLY A 16 5.17 -20.42 37.27
N LEU A 17 5.34 -19.20 36.74
CA LEU A 17 6.14 -18.09 37.31
C LEU A 17 7.62 -18.31 37.74
N LEU A 18 8.57 -17.62 37.07
CA LEU A 18 9.39 -16.49 37.59
C LEU A 18 10.71 -16.29 36.83
N ALA A 19 10.97 -15.07 36.38
CA ALA A 19 12.24 -14.54 35.85
C ALA A 19 13.16 -14.06 37.02
N PRO A 20 14.23 -13.24 36.81
CA PRO A 20 15.20 -13.14 35.70
C PRO A 20 16.68 -13.25 36.24
N ALA A 21 17.66 -12.81 35.42
CA ALA A 21 18.77 -11.88 35.81
C ALA A 21 20.26 -12.32 35.66
N LEU A 22 20.98 -11.43 34.95
CA LEU A 22 22.32 -10.85 35.27
C LEU A 22 23.66 -11.54 34.85
N LEU A 23 24.19 -11.02 33.73
CA LEU A 23 25.38 -10.13 33.61
C LEU A 23 26.84 -10.62 33.34
N LEU A 24 27.46 -9.80 32.46
CA LEU A 24 28.86 -9.31 32.40
C LEU A 24 29.95 -10.06 31.60
N LEU A 25 30.21 -9.51 30.39
CA LEU A 25 31.50 -9.11 29.78
C LEU A 25 32.78 -9.91 30.07
N ALA A 26 33.54 -10.23 29.00
CA ALA A 26 34.78 -9.50 28.65
C ALA A 26 35.48 -10.12 27.41
N GLY A 27 35.79 -9.30 26.39
CA GLY A 27 36.62 -9.71 25.25
C GLY A 27 38.14 -9.67 25.53
N CYS A 28 38.95 -10.13 24.57
CA CYS A 28 40.37 -9.74 24.40
C CYS A 28 40.98 -10.26 23.09
N MET A 29 41.68 -9.36 22.39
CA MET A 29 42.66 -9.64 21.34
C MET A 29 43.77 -10.62 21.78
N ALA A 30 44.35 -11.40 20.86
CA ALA A 30 45.81 -11.41 20.60
C ALA A 30 46.32 -12.50 19.61
N GLU A 31 47.23 -12.06 18.73
CA GLU A 31 48.14 -12.76 17.80
C GLU A 31 48.76 -14.11 18.26
N GLY A 32 49.16 -14.97 17.31
CA GLY A 32 50.18 -16.00 17.58
C GLY A 32 50.55 -17.03 16.49
N ASP A 33 51.56 -16.73 15.64
CA ASP A 33 52.26 -17.68 14.75
C ASP A 33 52.68 -19.03 15.39
N GLY A 34 52.68 -20.14 14.64
CA GLY A 34 53.59 -21.27 14.96
C GLY A 34 53.39 -22.65 14.33
N GLN A 35 54.02 -22.90 13.17
CA GLN A 35 54.26 -24.22 12.54
C GLN A 35 54.64 -25.38 13.50
N SER A 36 54.15 -26.61 13.24
CA SER A 36 54.99 -27.83 13.28
C SER A 36 54.35 -29.06 12.60
N ASP A 37 55.21 -29.96 12.09
CA ASP A 37 54.90 -31.15 11.29
C ASP A 37 54.26 -32.35 12.02
N GLY A 38 53.65 -33.28 11.26
CA GLY A 38 53.98 -34.71 11.42
C GLY A 38 52.87 -35.77 11.45
N SER A 39 52.33 -36.16 10.29
CA SER A 39 51.65 -37.45 10.06
C SER A 39 52.63 -38.65 10.24
N PRO A 40 52.19 -39.95 10.31
CA PRO A 40 50.82 -40.47 10.19
C PRO A 40 50.41 -41.55 11.23
N ALA A 41 49.10 -41.75 11.43
CA ALA A 41 48.54 -43.03 11.93
C ALA A 41 47.03 -43.19 11.62
N SER A 42 46.69 -44.17 10.79
CA SER A 42 45.31 -44.61 10.47
C SER A 42 45.21 -46.14 10.68
N PRO A 43 44.02 -46.78 10.81
CA PRO A 43 42.66 -46.26 11.02
C PRO A 43 41.97 -46.82 12.29
N THR A 44 40.85 -46.21 12.75
CA THR A 44 39.58 -46.94 13.05
C THR A 44 38.41 -45.99 13.42
N THR A 45 37.40 -45.93 12.52
CA THR A 45 35.94 -45.83 12.77
C THR A 45 35.31 -44.65 13.54
N ASN A 46 34.45 -43.93 12.81
CA ASN A 46 33.23 -43.18 13.21
C ASN A 46 33.35 -42.03 14.22
N GLN A 47 33.46 -40.82 13.68
CA GLN A 47 32.84 -39.53 14.01
C GLN A 47 33.09 -38.70 12.73
N ALA A 48 32.13 -38.16 11.96
CA ALA A 48 30.78 -37.70 12.29
C ALA A 48 30.78 -36.64 13.41
N LEU A 49 31.46 -35.54 13.10
CA LEU A 49 31.34 -34.23 13.73
C LEU A 49 32.08 -33.23 12.81
N LEU A 50 31.36 -32.38 12.06
CA LEU A 50 31.84 -31.08 11.54
C LEU A 50 30.76 -30.24 10.82
N CYS A 51 29.63 -30.82 10.39
CA CYS A 51 28.48 -30.08 9.83
C CYS A 51 27.25 -30.20 10.76
N PRO A 52 26.86 -29.18 11.56
CA PRO A 52 25.81 -29.29 12.58
C PRO A 52 24.43 -28.80 12.11
N GLY A 53 23.86 -29.43 11.06
CA GLY A 53 22.49 -29.12 10.60
C GLY A 53 22.02 -30.03 9.46
N ALA A 54 22.88 -30.17 8.44
CA ALA A 54 22.61 -30.92 7.22
C ALA A 54 22.38 -32.45 7.41
N PRO A 55 21.67 -33.12 6.48
CA PRO A 55 21.71 -34.57 6.34
C PRO A 55 23.14 -35.10 6.11
N SER A 56 23.34 -36.42 6.22
CA SER A 56 24.71 -36.96 6.17
C SER A 56 25.26 -37.05 4.74
N GLU A 57 25.93 -35.99 4.33
CA GLU A 57 26.71 -35.96 3.10
C GLU A 57 27.80 -37.02 3.03
N THR A 58 28.19 -37.36 1.79
CA THR A 58 29.29 -38.29 1.51
C THR A 58 30.31 -37.79 0.49
N ASN A 59 30.07 -36.63 -0.13
CA ASN A 59 31.05 -35.94 -0.95
C ASN A 59 31.97 -35.06 -0.05
N ASP A 60 33.22 -34.97 -0.49
CA ASP A 60 34.43 -34.55 0.24
C ASP A 60 35.51 -34.50 -0.85
N THR A 61 35.48 -33.43 -1.66
CA THR A 61 36.10 -33.37 -2.99
C THR A 61 37.63 -33.28 -2.92
N ASP A 62 38.20 -32.40 -2.09
CA ASP A 62 39.65 -32.34 -1.82
C ASP A 62 40.16 -33.51 -0.91
N ASN A 63 39.25 -34.18 -0.19
CA ASN A 63 39.49 -35.27 0.77
C ASN A 63 40.18 -34.84 2.10
N ASP A 64 40.00 -33.60 2.55
CA ASP A 64 40.35 -33.05 3.87
C ASP A 64 39.61 -33.77 5.01
N GLY A 65 38.31 -34.06 4.80
CA GLY A 65 37.41 -34.66 5.78
C GLY A 65 36.39 -33.69 6.41
N ILE A 66 36.29 -32.46 5.92
CA ILE A 66 35.06 -31.68 5.83
C ILE A 66 34.24 -32.24 4.63
N GLY A 67 33.08 -31.69 4.29
CA GLY A 67 32.32 -32.13 3.12
C GLY A 67 31.71 -30.92 2.43
N ASP A 68 31.65 -30.96 1.10
CA ASP A 68 31.62 -29.82 0.19
C ASP A 68 30.67 -28.68 0.63
N ILE A 69 29.43 -28.99 1.02
CA ILE A 69 28.41 -28.02 1.51
C ILE A 69 28.87 -27.14 2.70
N CYS A 70 29.85 -27.60 3.50
CA CYS A 70 30.42 -26.82 4.61
C CYS A 70 31.94 -26.77 4.58
N ASP A 71 32.53 -26.99 3.40
CA ASP A 71 33.93 -26.66 3.11
C ASP A 71 33.99 -25.28 2.44
N PRO A 72 34.75 -24.31 2.97
CA PRO A 72 34.95 -23.03 2.30
C PRO A 72 35.94 -23.09 1.12
N ASP A 73 36.59 -24.24 0.86
CA ASP A 73 37.53 -24.51 -0.25
C ASP A 73 37.40 -26.02 -0.63
N PRO A 74 36.23 -26.49 -1.16
CA PRO A 74 35.88 -27.91 -1.34
C PRO A 74 36.81 -28.71 -2.25
N ASP A 75 37.54 -28.04 -3.14
CA ASP A 75 38.41 -28.65 -4.13
C ASP A 75 39.92 -28.52 -3.79
N GLY A 76 40.25 -27.72 -2.77
CA GLY A 76 41.57 -27.54 -2.19
C GLY A 76 42.54 -26.75 -3.08
N ASP A 77 42.04 -25.88 -3.96
CA ASP A 77 42.84 -25.08 -4.89
C ASP A 77 43.52 -23.87 -4.19
N GLY A 78 42.87 -23.32 -3.16
CA GLY A 78 43.30 -22.15 -2.40
C GLY A 78 42.50 -20.85 -2.63
N VAL A 79 41.43 -20.88 -3.42
CA VAL A 79 40.41 -19.85 -3.60
C VAL A 79 39.15 -20.27 -2.81
N PRO A 80 38.48 -19.37 -2.04
CA PRO A 80 37.26 -19.73 -1.31
C PRO A 80 36.00 -19.58 -2.18
N ASN A 81 34.97 -20.42 -2.00
CA ASN A 81 33.74 -20.51 -2.82
C ASN A 81 33.14 -19.17 -3.25
N GLN A 82 33.05 -18.22 -2.33
CA GLN A 82 32.52 -16.85 -2.53
C GLN A 82 33.36 -15.97 -3.48
N ASN A 83 34.46 -16.49 -4.00
CA ASN A 83 35.39 -15.87 -4.93
C ASN A 83 35.94 -16.91 -5.93
N ASP A 84 35.28 -18.07 -6.05
CA ASP A 84 35.72 -19.21 -6.85
C ASP A 84 34.71 -19.48 -7.97
N ASN A 85 35.08 -19.19 -9.21
CA ASN A 85 34.24 -19.46 -10.39
C ASN A 85 34.22 -20.95 -10.80
N CYS A 86 34.95 -21.83 -10.08
CA CYS A 86 34.74 -23.29 -10.14
C CYS A 86 34.77 -23.95 -8.75
N PRO A 87 33.75 -23.77 -7.88
CA PRO A 87 33.75 -24.21 -6.47
C PRO A 87 34.00 -25.71 -6.17
N LEU A 88 34.07 -26.55 -7.21
CA LEU A 88 34.30 -27.99 -7.15
C LEU A 88 35.43 -28.49 -8.09
N ALA A 89 36.14 -27.61 -8.82
CA ALA A 89 37.04 -27.98 -9.93
C ALA A 89 38.33 -27.15 -10.08
N ASN A 90 39.32 -27.50 -9.26
CA ASN A 90 40.68 -26.95 -9.10
C ASN A 90 41.21 -26.02 -10.22
N ASN A 91 40.96 -24.71 -10.10
CA ASN A 91 41.32 -23.68 -11.09
C ASN A 91 42.04 -22.44 -10.48
N PRO A 92 43.28 -22.55 -9.91
CA PRO A 92 43.86 -21.47 -9.08
C PRO A 92 44.28 -20.20 -9.80
N THR A 93 43.91 -20.07 -11.07
CA THR A 93 44.06 -18.88 -11.89
C THR A 93 42.77 -18.08 -12.02
N GLN A 94 41.60 -18.68 -11.74
CA GLN A 94 40.28 -18.05 -11.92
C GLN A 94 40.21 -17.44 -13.32
N SER A 95 40.47 -18.30 -14.30
CA SER A 95 40.34 -17.97 -15.71
C SER A 95 38.88 -18.13 -16.09
N ASP A 96 38.45 -17.24 -16.95
CA ASP A 96 37.09 -16.91 -17.34
C ASP A 96 37.30 -16.18 -18.68
N LEU A 97 36.80 -16.70 -19.79
CA LEU A 97 37.25 -16.29 -21.14
C LEU A 97 36.14 -15.58 -21.92
N ASP A 98 34.89 -15.98 -21.71
CA ASP A 98 33.66 -15.35 -22.18
C ASP A 98 33.13 -14.29 -21.18
N GLY A 99 33.22 -14.55 -19.87
CA GLY A 99 32.83 -13.61 -18.82
C GLY A 99 31.54 -13.95 -18.08
N ASP A 100 30.96 -15.15 -18.24
CA ASP A 100 29.67 -15.54 -17.65
C ASP A 100 29.73 -15.72 -16.10
N GLY A 101 30.93 -15.77 -15.53
CA GLY A 101 31.16 -16.00 -14.10
C GLY A 101 31.39 -17.47 -13.72
N GLN A 102 31.46 -18.37 -14.70
CA GLN A 102 31.94 -19.74 -14.61
C GLN A 102 33.40 -19.80 -15.10
N GLY A 103 34.21 -20.69 -14.51
CA GLY A 103 35.62 -20.76 -14.86
C GLY A 103 35.95 -21.76 -15.96
N ASP A 104 36.96 -21.45 -16.80
CA ASP A 104 37.61 -22.28 -17.85
C ASP A 104 37.69 -23.81 -17.60
N ALA A 105 37.70 -24.22 -16.33
CA ALA A 105 38.02 -25.55 -15.84
C ALA A 105 36.81 -26.38 -15.38
N CYS A 106 35.66 -25.73 -15.20
CA CYS A 106 34.36 -26.35 -14.90
C CYS A 106 33.34 -26.10 -16.00
N ASP A 107 33.54 -25.01 -16.74
CA ASP A 107 32.80 -24.65 -17.94
C ASP A 107 33.00 -25.66 -19.08
N ALA A 108 31.92 -25.82 -19.86
CA ALA A 108 31.78 -26.71 -21.00
C ALA A 108 31.84 -25.99 -22.36
N ASP A 109 31.75 -24.66 -22.40
CA ASP A 109 31.74 -23.80 -23.60
C ASP A 109 32.61 -22.56 -23.33
N ARG A 110 33.94 -22.74 -23.35
CA ARG A 110 34.89 -21.79 -22.73
C ARG A 110 34.88 -20.39 -23.31
N ASP A 111 34.48 -20.22 -24.56
CA ASP A 111 34.44 -18.92 -25.24
C ASP A 111 33.03 -18.42 -25.50
N GLY A 112 32.01 -19.09 -24.93
CA GLY A 112 30.64 -18.60 -24.86
C GLY A 112 29.97 -18.47 -26.23
N ASP A 113 30.35 -19.31 -27.18
CA ASP A 113 29.91 -19.21 -28.58
C ASP A 113 28.68 -20.09 -28.90
N GLY A 114 28.21 -20.89 -27.93
CA GLY A 114 27.12 -21.84 -28.06
C GLY A 114 27.58 -23.26 -28.42
N VAL A 115 28.88 -23.51 -28.57
CA VAL A 115 29.45 -24.78 -29.03
C VAL A 115 30.44 -25.35 -28.02
N ASN A 116 30.00 -26.37 -27.29
CA ASN A 116 30.81 -27.01 -26.24
C ASN A 116 32.25 -27.43 -26.69
N ASP A 117 33.22 -27.21 -25.80
CA ASP A 117 34.68 -27.44 -25.85
C ASP A 117 35.15 -28.79 -26.45
N ASP A 118 34.30 -29.82 -26.38
CA ASP A 118 34.56 -31.19 -26.86
C ASP A 118 34.15 -31.41 -28.34
N ILE A 119 33.32 -30.52 -28.91
CA ILE A 119 32.88 -30.50 -30.32
C ILE A 119 33.28 -29.21 -31.07
N ASP A 120 33.55 -28.11 -30.36
CA ASP A 120 34.13 -26.91 -30.96
C ASP A 120 35.49 -27.24 -31.63
N ASN A 121 35.66 -26.70 -32.84
CA ASN A 121 36.88 -26.85 -33.61
C ASN A 121 37.93 -25.77 -33.26
N CYS A 122 37.61 -24.80 -32.39
CA CYS A 122 38.51 -23.77 -31.85
C CYS A 122 38.50 -23.46 -30.31
N PRO A 123 38.43 -24.43 -29.35
CA PRO A 123 37.96 -24.30 -27.92
C PRO A 123 38.57 -23.23 -26.99
N SER A 124 38.56 -21.97 -27.42
CA SER A 124 39.27 -20.79 -26.89
C SER A 124 39.24 -19.55 -27.82
N THR A 125 38.47 -19.56 -28.90
CA THR A 125 38.20 -18.47 -29.84
C THR A 125 36.84 -18.71 -30.52
N ALA A 126 35.79 -18.04 -30.03
CA ALA A 126 34.41 -18.15 -30.52
C ALA A 126 34.26 -18.12 -32.06
N ASN A 127 33.51 -19.11 -32.58
CA ASN A 127 33.01 -19.24 -33.95
C ASN A 127 31.70 -20.07 -33.99
N PRO A 128 30.52 -19.51 -33.65
CA PRO A 128 29.28 -20.27 -33.59
C PRO A 128 28.93 -21.04 -34.90
N GLY A 129 29.35 -20.52 -36.05
CA GLY A 129 29.18 -21.14 -37.38
C GLY A 129 30.06 -22.35 -37.68
N GLN A 130 31.11 -22.60 -36.88
CA GLN A 130 31.98 -23.78 -36.94
C GLN A 130 32.62 -24.04 -38.33
N GLU A 131 32.87 -22.98 -39.10
CA GLU A 131 33.42 -23.05 -40.45
C GLU A 131 34.78 -23.77 -40.49
N ASN A 132 34.97 -24.61 -41.51
CA ASN A 132 36.19 -25.43 -41.66
C ASN A 132 36.45 -25.71 -43.15
N LEU A 133 37.06 -24.74 -43.83
CA LEU A 133 37.17 -24.70 -45.30
C LEU A 133 38.02 -25.85 -45.88
N ASP A 134 39.06 -26.34 -45.19
CA ASP A 134 39.93 -27.42 -45.67
C ASP A 134 39.61 -28.83 -45.09
N GLY A 135 38.90 -28.90 -43.97
CA GLY A 135 38.53 -30.14 -43.29
C GLY A 135 39.64 -30.80 -42.46
N ASP A 136 40.65 -30.05 -42.01
CA ASP A 136 41.76 -30.47 -41.14
C ASP A 136 41.32 -30.82 -39.71
N GLY A 137 40.28 -30.13 -39.22
CA GLY A 137 39.75 -30.24 -37.85
C GLY A 137 40.17 -29.10 -36.90
N LEU A 138 40.62 -27.97 -37.44
CA LEU A 138 40.66 -26.66 -36.80
C LEU A 138 39.70 -25.74 -37.56
N GLY A 139 38.92 -24.89 -36.89
CA GLY A 139 38.03 -23.94 -37.58
C GLY A 139 38.76 -22.78 -38.23
N ASP A 140 38.05 -22.09 -39.12
CA ASP A 140 38.65 -21.07 -39.98
C ASP A 140 39.24 -19.88 -39.18
N VAL A 141 38.68 -19.56 -38.00
CA VAL A 141 39.17 -18.47 -37.14
C VAL A 141 40.45 -18.82 -36.37
N CYS A 142 40.65 -20.09 -36.00
CA CYS A 142 41.82 -20.55 -35.25
C CYS A 142 42.86 -21.28 -36.12
N ASP A 143 42.51 -21.69 -37.34
CA ASP A 143 43.46 -22.21 -38.30
C ASP A 143 44.35 -21.11 -38.92
N ASN A 144 45.56 -21.51 -39.26
CA ASN A 144 46.60 -20.64 -39.79
C ASN A 144 46.91 -20.94 -41.27
N ASP A 145 46.19 -21.88 -41.91
CA ASP A 145 46.38 -22.41 -43.29
C ASP A 145 44.99 -22.81 -43.87
N VAL A 146 44.01 -21.89 -43.78
CA VAL A 146 42.55 -22.11 -43.82
C VAL A 146 42.02 -22.83 -45.08
N ASP A 147 42.70 -22.75 -46.22
CA ASP A 147 42.32 -23.46 -47.44
C ASP A 147 43.12 -24.76 -47.71
N GLY A 148 43.97 -25.18 -46.76
CA GLY A 148 44.75 -26.42 -46.79
C GLY A 148 45.84 -26.47 -47.86
N ASP A 149 46.19 -25.32 -48.43
CA ASP A 149 47.18 -25.11 -49.50
C ASP A 149 48.60 -25.53 -49.08
N GLY A 150 48.98 -25.13 -47.86
CA GLY A 150 50.32 -25.27 -47.29
C GLY A 150 51.12 -23.96 -47.20
N GLU A 151 50.52 -22.79 -47.42
CA GLU A 151 51.08 -21.46 -47.20
C GLU A 151 50.15 -20.69 -46.23
N LEU A 152 50.72 -20.14 -45.14
CA LEU A 152 49.90 -19.64 -44.02
C LEU A 152 49.13 -18.37 -44.37
N ASN A 153 47.88 -18.20 -43.89
CA ASN A 153 46.94 -17.09 -44.19
C ASN A 153 47.63 -15.72 -44.30
N GLY A 154 48.38 -15.30 -43.27
CA GLY A 154 49.09 -14.01 -43.23
C GLY A 154 50.29 -13.87 -44.18
N THR A 155 50.51 -14.83 -45.06
CA THR A 155 51.46 -14.85 -46.17
C THR A 155 50.88 -15.35 -47.48
N ASP A 156 49.68 -15.91 -47.45
CA ASP A 156 48.92 -16.35 -48.61
C ASP A 156 48.41 -15.13 -49.40
N ASN A 157 48.30 -15.26 -50.72
CA ASN A 157 47.69 -14.27 -51.60
C ASN A 157 46.30 -14.64 -52.11
N CYS A 158 45.76 -15.80 -51.74
CA CYS A 158 44.34 -16.14 -51.76
C CYS A 158 43.98 -17.00 -50.52
N PRO A 159 43.93 -16.44 -49.29
CA PRO A 159 43.80 -17.22 -48.04
C PRO A 159 42.57 -18.13 -47.93
N LEU A 160 41.55 -17.94 -48.79
CA LEU A 160 40.31 -18.71 -48.83
C LEU A 160 40.17 -19.52 -50.15
N THR A 161 41.25 -19.71 -50.93
CA THR A 161 41.16 -20.37 -52.25
C THR A 161 42.49 -21.01 -52.67
N ALA A 162 42.63 -22.29 -52.33
CA ALA A 162 43.87 -23.07 -52.43
C ALA A 162 44.62 -22.89 -53.76
N ASN A 163 45.76 -22.20 -53.70
CA ASN A 163 46.59 -21.82 -54.83
C ASN A 163 48.11 -22.09 -54.64
N PRO A 164 48.60 -23.35 -54.41
CA PRO A 164 49.91 -23.62 -53.77
C PRO A 164 51.17 -23.31 -54.57
N ASP A 165 51.04 -22.56 -55.67
CA ASP A 165 52.14 -21.91 -56.37
C ASP A 165 52.17 -20.37 -56.23
N GLN A 166 51.25 -19.78 -55.46
CA GLN A 166 51.20 -18.37 -55.04
C GLN A 166 51.43 -17.43 -56.23
N THR A 167 50.73 -17.72 -57.32
CA THR A 167 50.97 -17.09 -58.61
C THR A 167 50.26 -15.74 -58.69
N ASP A 168 50.97 -14.68 -58.39
CA ASP A 168 50.58 -13.29 -58.66
C ASP A 168 51.20 -12.84 -60.02
N THR A 169 50.35 -12.61 -61.03
CA THR A 169 50.79 -12.27 -62.40
C THR A 169 51.19 -10.80 -62.57
N ASP A 170 50.56 -9.88 -61.84
CA ASP A 170 50.56 -8.45 -62.15
C ASP A 170 51.24 -7.57 -61.08
N GLY A 171 51.23 -8.02 -59.82
CA GLY A 171 52.10 -7.58 -58.73
C GLY A 171 51.43 -6.75 -57.63
N ASP A 172 50.12 -6.86 -57.43
CA ASP A 172 49.35 -6.07 -56.45
C ASP A 172 49.38 -6.65 -55.02
N GLY A 173 49.10 -7.93 -54.87
CA GLY A 173 48.98 -8.61 -53.58
C GLY A 173 48.05 -9.82 -53.58
N ALA A 174 47.11 -9.92 -54.54
CA ALA A 174 46.23 -11.06 -54.71
C ALA A 174 46.86 -12.13 -55.63
N GLY A 175 46.40 -13.39 -55.55
CA GLY A 175 46.84 -14.47 -56.42
C GLY A 175 45.90 -14.71 -57.60
N ASP A 176 46.43 -15.15 -58.76
CA ASP A 176 45.73 -15.51 -60.02
C ASP A 176 44.50 -16.46 -59.83
N ALA A 177 44.27 -17.01 -58.63
CA ALA A 177 43.15 -17.87 -58.28
C ALA A 177 41.92 -17.12 -57.72
N CYS A 178 42.13 -15.98 -57.03
CA CYS A 178 41.11 -15.11 -56.44
C CYS A 178 41.12 -13.69 -57.08
N ASP A 179 42.19 -13.33 -57.79
CA ASP A 179 42.36 -12.09 -58.57
C ASP A 179 41.44 -12.08 -59.82
N SER A 180 40.52 -11.10 -59.89
CA SER A 180 39.62 -10.84 -61.02
C SER A 180 40.19 -9.82 -62.03
N ASN A 181 41.27 -9.13 -61.66
CA ASN A 181 41.91 -7.98 -62.31
C ASN A 181 40.96 -6.77 -62.47
N GLN A 182 40.03 -6.58 -61.53
CA GLN A 182 39.17 -5.41 -61.48
C GLN A 182 39.05 -4.90 -60.05
N ASP A 183 39.39 -3.63 -59.88
CA ASP A 183 39.31 -2.84 -58.66
C ASP A 183 38.55 -1.57 -59.10
N THR A 184 37.26 -1.51 -58.75
CA THR A 184 36.30 -0.57 -59.35
C THR A 184 36.39 0.84 -58.74
N ASP A 185 36.76 0.98 -57.47
CA ASP A 185 36.86 2.28 -56.78
C ASP A 185 38.29 2.75 -56.44
N GLY A 186 39.27 1.86 -56.41
CA GLY A 186 40.71 2.14 -56.29
C GLY A 186 41.31 1.97 -54.89
N ASP A 187 40.75 1.13 -54.03
CA ASP A 187 41.12 0.99 -52.62
C ASP A 187 42.33 0.05 -52.39
N GLY A 188 42.42 -1.03 -53.16
CA GLY A 188 43.47 -2.05 -53.12
C GLY A 188 42.98 -3.50 -52.95
N ILE A 189 41.68 -3.73 -52.80
CA ILE A 189 40.99 -5.02 -52.89
C ILE A 189 40.42 -5.15 -54.33
N ASP A 190 40.03 -6.36 -54.73
CA ASP A 190 39.62 -6.67 -56.11
C ASP A 190 38.13 -7.11 -56.09
N ASP A 191 37.30 -6.61 -57.03
CA ASP A 191 35.82 -6.70 -57.13
C ASP A 191 35.17 -8.09 -56.83
N GLY A 192 35.95 -9.18 -56.81
CA GLY A 192 35.50 -10.54 -56.54
C GLY A 192 35.82 -11.08 -55.14
N VAL A 193 36.52 -10.30 -54.31
CA VAL A 193 36.82 -10.55 -52.88
C VAL A 193 36.62 -9.27 -52.05
N ASP A 194 36.05 -8.24 -52.65
CA ASP A 194 35.74 -6.95 -52.03
C ASP A 194 34.29 -7.00 -51.53
N ASN A 195 34.07 -6.87 -50.21
CA ASN A 195 32.72 -6.79 -49.63
C ASN A 195 32.05 -5.41 -49.89
N CYS A 196 32.78 -4.42 -50.40
CA CYS A 196 32.20 -3.18 -50.92
C CYS A 196 32.76 -2.75 -52.30
N PRO A 197 32.48 -3.48 -53.41
CA PRO A 197 33.05 -3.25 -54.77
C PRO A 197 32.83 -1.87 -55.43
N ALA A 198 32.20 -0.93 -54.73
CA ALA A 198 31.97 0.44 -55.18
C ALA A 198 32.30 1.52 -54.12
N VAL A 199 32.67 1.13 -52.89
CA VAL A 199 32.93 2.03 -51.75
C VAL A 199 34.19 1.62 -50.96
N ALA A 200 35.34 1.94 -51.53
CA ALA A 200 36.69 1.84 -50.99
C ALA A 200 36.85 1.67 -49.46
N ASN A 201 36.95 0.42 -49.02
CA ASN A 201 37.08 -0.01 -47.62
C ASN A 201 38.25 -1.01 -47.42
N PRO A 202 39.52 -0.56 -47.43
CA PRO A 202 40.69 -1.45 -47.40
C PRO A 202 40.90 -2.26 -46.11
N SER A 203 39.96 -2.18 -45.17
CA SER A 203 39.87 -2.96 -43.96
C SER A 203 38.97 -4.18 -44.08
N GLN A 204 37.98 -4.16 -44.99
CA GLN A 204 36.98 -5.23 -45.17
C GLN A 204 36.39 -5.66 -43.81
N VAL A 205 35.88 -4.66 -43.07
CA VAL A 205 35.04 -4.91 -41.89
C VAL A 205 33.62 -5.13 -42.40
N ASP A 206 32.91 -5.98 -41.68
CA ASP A 206 31.65 -6.66 -41.99
C ASP A 206 31.18 -7.05 -40.57
N THR A 207 30.28 -6.28 -39.96
CA THR A 207 30.05 -6.39 -38.50
C THR A 207 29.00 -7.44 -38.16
N ASP A 208 27.96 -7.61 -39.00
CA ASP A 208 27.00 -8.71 -38.94
C ASP A 208 27.43 -9.98 -39.72
N ASN A 209 28.37 -9.84 -40.66
CA ASN A 209 28.88 -10.90 -41.56
C ASN A 209 27.89 -11.33 -42.69
N ASP A 210 26.96 -10.47 -43.11
CA ASP A 210 26.08 -10.75 -44.27
C ASP A 210 26.85 -10.81 -45.61
N GLY A 211 28.03 -10.18 -45.66
CA GLY A 211 28.92 -10.11 -46.83
C GLY A 211 28.92 -8.76 -47.56
N ALA A 212 28.20 -7.76 -47.05
CA ALA A 212 28.36 -6.35 -47.32
C ALA A 212 29.11 -5.68 -46.15
N GLY A 213 30.21 -4.99 -46.45
CA GLY A 213 30.99 -4.36 -45.38
C GLY A 213 30.42 -3.03 -44.87
N ASP A 214 30.75 -2.64 -43.65
CA ASP A 214 30.32 -1.39 -42.95
C ASP A 214 30.41 -0.10 -43.80
N ALA A 215 31.24 -0.11 -44.84
CA ALA A 215 31.46 1.05 -45.69
C ALA A 215 30.41 1.23 -46.80
N CYS A 216 29.62 0.19 -47.06
CA CYS A 216 28.59 0.14 -48.09
C CYS A 216 27.26 -0.41 -47.62
N ASP A 217 27.19 -0.96 -46.41
CA ASP A 217 25.92 -1.17 -45.73
C ASP A 217 25.29 0.16 -45.23
N SER A 218 24.15 0.01 -44.56
CA SER A 218 23.35 1.05 -43.93
C SER A 218 22.68 0.57 -42.63
N ASP A 219 23.07 -0.61 -42.15
CA ASP A 219 22.59 -1.34 -40.98
C ASP A 219 23.76 -2.27 -40.57
N ASP A 220 24.89 -1.67 -40.15
CA ASP A 220 26.21 -2.35 -40.06
C ASP A 220 26.20 -3.63 -39.17
N ASP A 221 25.30 -3.75 -38.19
CA ASP A 221 25.19 -4.89 -37.26
C ASP A 221 23.91 -5.74 -37.42
N GLY A 222 23.07 -5.44 -38.41
CA GLY A 222 21.93 -6.25 -38.82
C GLY A 222 20.75 -6.24 -37.84
N ASP A 223 20.62 -5.23 -36.98
CA ASP A 223 19.57 -5.13 -35.96
C ASP A 223 18.23 -4.58 -36.46
N THR A 224 18.18 -4.17 -37.74
CA THR A 224 17.05 -3.53 -38.44
C THR A 224 16.90 -2.01 -38.21
N VAL A 225 17.78 -1.38 -37.43
CA VAL A 225 17.86 0.06 -37.18
C VAL A 225 19.03 0.66 -37.97
N PRO A 226 18.76 1.45 -39.03
CA PRO A 226 19.85 1.98 -39.87
C PRO A 226 20.82 2.91 -39.11
N ASP A 227 22.14 2.83 -39.35
CA ASP A 227 23.24 3.51 -38.59
C ASP A 227 23.19 5.06 -38.54
N VAL A 228 22.22 5.67 -39.23
CA VAL A 228 21.91 7.10 -39.15
C VAL A 228 20.88 7.47 -38.09
N SER A 229 20.20 6.47 -37.53
CA SER A 229 19.16 6.54 -36.50
C SER A 229 19.56 5.75 -35.26
N ASP A 230 20.39 4.72 -35.45
CA ASP A 230 20.91 3.83 -34.43
C ASP A 230 21.85 4.55 -33.44
N ASN A 231 21.67 4.26 -32.15
CA ASN A 231 22.50 4.71 -31.03
C ASN A 231 23.66 3.73 -30.68
N CYS A 232 23.66 2.49 -31.19
CA CYS A 232 24.80 1.57 -31.18
C CYS A 232 25.14 0.93 -32.55
N PRO A 233 25.54 1.71 -33.59
CA PRO A 233 25.82 1.28 -34.99
C PRO A 233 26.81 0.13 -35.29
N LEU A 234 27.23 -0.67 -34.32
CA LEU A 234 28.17 -1.79 -34.43
C LEU A 234 27.90 -2.84 -33.33
N THR A 235 26.73 -2.83 -32.68
CA THR A 235 26.35 -3.66 -31.53
C THR A 235 24.83 -3.80 -31.43
N PHE A 236 24.30 -4.82 -32.12
CA PHE A 236 22.89 -5.19 -32.23
C PHE A 236 22.04 -4.84 -31.00
N ASN A 237 21.12 -3.88 -31.14
CA ASN A 237 20.28 -3.39 -30.04
C ASN A 237 18.91 -2.86 -30.53
N PRO A 238 18.03 -3.72 -31.08
CA PRO A 238 16.83 -3.31 -31.85
C PRO A 238 15.79 -2.50 -31.07
N VAL A 239 15.92 -2.44 -29.74
CA VAL A 239 15.07 -1.66 -28.83
C VAL A 239 15.57 -0.23 -28.57
N GLN A 240 16.82 0.10 -28.95
CA GLN A 240 17.37 1.46 -28.97
C GLN A 240 17.24 2.23 -27.63
N LEU A 241 17.41 1.52 -26.51
CA LEU A 241 17.42 2.12 -25.17
C LEU A 241 18.67 3.00 -25.00
N ASP A 242 18.52 4.14 -24.31
CA ASP A 242 19.51 5.21 -24.08
C ASP A 242 19.14 5.87 -22.73
N THR A 243 19.67 5.31 -21.64
CA THR A 243 19.23 5.61 -20.27
C THR A 243 19.63 7.02 -19.80
N ASP A 244 20.80 7.54 -20.18
CA ASP A 244 21.24 8.90 -19.82
C ASP A 244 20.91 9.99 -20.87
N GLY A 245 20.61 9.60 -22.12
CA GLY A 245 20.31 10.50 -23.22
C GLY A 245 21.53 11.19 -23.86
N ASP A 246 22.74 10.65 -23.67
CA ASP A 246 24.00 11.08 -24.32
C ASP A 246 23.96 10.84 -25.84
N GLY A 247 23.30 9.75 -26.26
CA GLY A 247 23.15 9.32 -27.65
C GLY A 247 24.09 8.18 -28.06
N ASN A 248 24.68 7.45 -27.12
CA ASN A 248 25.03 6.04 -27.31
C ASN A 248 23.94 5.20 -26.62
N GLY A 249 23.62 4.03 -27.14
CA GLY A 249 22.62 3.16 -26.50
C GLY A 249 23.19 2.29 -25.39
N ASP A 250 22.32 1.77 -24.54
CA ASP A 250 22.69 0.96 -23.35
C ASP A 250 23.52 -0.29 -23.72
N ALA A 251 23.35 -0.83 -24.92
CA ALA A 251 24.10 -1.99 -25.42
C ALA A 251 25.59 -1.68 -25.72
N CYS A 252 25.95 -0.40 -25.89
CA CYS A 252 27.30 0.03 -26.26
C CYS A 252 27.87 1.17 -25.41
N ASP A 253 27.09 1.76 -24.50
CA ASP A 253 27.63 2.60 -23.44
C ASP A 253 28.35 1.77 -22.36
N THR A 254 29.06 2.46 -21.48
CA THR A 254 29.89 1.92 -20.40
C THR A 254 29.79 2.76 -19.11
N ASP A 255 28.84 3.70 -19.09
CA ASP A 255 28.56 4.78 -18.12
C ASP A 255 27.04 5.05 -18.24
N LEU A 256 26.22 4.01 -18.04
CA LEU A 256 24.79 3.90 -18.43
C LEU A 256 23.87 5.03 -17.94
N ASP A 257 24.24 5.70 -16.85
CA ASP A 257 23.50 6.80 -16.22
C ASP A 257 24.19 8.18 -16.37
N GLY A 258 25.34 8.23 -17.07
CA GLY A 258 26.06 9.46 -17.42
C GLY A 258 26.75 10.16 -16.25
N ASP A 259 26.95 9.49 -15.11
CA ASP A 259 27.52 10.06 -13.89
C ASP A 259 29.03 10.38 -14.02
N GLY A 260 29.76 9.57 -14.80
CA GLY A 260 31.21 9.62 -14.98
C GLY A 260 32.02 8.56 -14.22
N VAL A 261 31.36 7.61 -13.55
CA VAL A 261 31.84 6.28 -13.16
C VAL A 261 31.56 5.32 -14.34
N VAL A 262 31.90 4.04 -14.25
CA VAL A 262 31.66 3.08 -15.34
C VAL A 262 31.03 1.85 -14.72
N ASP A 263 30.02 1.27 -15.37
CA ASP A 263 29.11 0.25 -14.80
C ASP A 263 29.85 -0.85 -14.02
N ALA A 264 30.93 -1.38 -14.61
CA ALA A 264 31.80 -2.42 -14.00
C ALA A 264 32.63 -1.95 -12.77
N SER A 265 32.40 -0.75 -12.28
CA SER A 265 32.98 -0.12 -11.08
C SER A 265 32.00 0.82 -10.41
N ASP A 266 30.73 0.76 -10.80
CA ASP A 266 29.61 1.53 -10.28
C ASP A 266 28.83 0.67 -9.28
N ASN A 267 28.42 1.25 -8.15
CA ASN A 267 27.51 0.60 -7.20
C ASN A 267 26.03 0.96 -7.42
N CYS A 268 25.71 1.89 -8.33
CA CYS A 268 24.38 2.14 -8.87
C CYS A 268 24.39 2.29 -10.40
N PRO A 269 24.70 1.24 -11.19
CA PRO A 269 24.92 1.34 -12.64
C PRO A 269 23.78 1.91 -13.51
N LEU A 270 22.60 2.17 -12.94
CA LEU A 270 21.43 2.72 -13.63
C LEU A 270 20.95 4.05 -13.00
N LEU A 271 21.64 4.60 -11.98
CA LEU A 271 21.17 5.76 -11.23
C LEU A 271 22.29 6.65 -10.66
N ALA A 272 22.62 7.69 -11.43
CA ALA A 272 23.78 8.56 -11.28
C ALA A 272 24.13 8.97 -9.83
N ASN A 273 25.22 8.40 -9.29
CA ASN A 273 25.72 8.62 -7.92
C ASN A 273 27.24 8.98 -7.85
N PRO A 274 27.71 10.15 -8.38
CA PRO A 274 29.14 10.36 -8.72
C PRO A 274 30.16 10.42 -7.57
N ASP A 275 29.72 10.25 -6.33
CA ASP A 275 30.56 10.07 -5.16
C ASP A 275 30.66 8.63 -4.63
N GLN A 276 29.85 7.71 -5.15
CA GLN A 276 29.84 6.27 -4.87
C GLN A 276 29.80 6.04 -3.36
N LEU A 277 28.78 6.64 -2.75
CA LEU A 277 28.46 6.41 -1.35
C LEU A 277 27.80 5.03 -1.20
N ASP A 278 28.01 4.45 -0.04
CA ASP A 278 27.73 3.06 0.33
C ASP A 278 27.81 3.07 1.87
N THR A 279 26.68 3.35 2.51
CA THR A 279 26.62 3.70 3.94
C THR A 279 26.67 2.46 4.85
N ASP A 280 26.03 1.35 4.47
CA ASP A 280 26.06 0.08 5.20
C ASP A 280 27.27 -0.83 4.85
N ALA A 281 27.84 -0.69 3.65
CA ALA A 281 28.91 -1.51 3.04
C ALA A 281 28.52 -2.90 2.49
N ASP A 282 27.31 -3.09 1.97
CA ASP A 282 26.85 -4.34 1.32
C ASP A 282 27.31 -4.49 -0.14
N GLY A 283 27.39 -3.38 -0.90
CA GLY A 283 27.81 -3.35 -2.30
C GLY A 283 26.87 -2.61 -3.26
N LEU A 284 25.65 -2.26 -2.84
CA LEU A 284 24.83 -1.23 -3.47
C LEU A 284 25.37 0.18 -3.10
N GLY A 285 24.69 1.23 -3.51
CA GLY A 285 25.06 2.59 -3.13
C GLY A 285 23.86 3.44 -2.77
N ASP A 286 24.08 4.49 -1.99
CA ASP A 286 23.06 5.35 -1.34
C ASP A 286 22.00 6.01 -2.27
N ASN A 287 22.07 5.76 -3.58
CA ASN A 287 21.09 6.25 -4.56
C ASN A 287 20.17 5.13 -5.09
N CYS A 288 20.56 3.86 -4.94
CA CYS A 288 19.87 2.68 -5.47
C CYS A 288 19.74 1.55 -4.45
N ASP A 289 20.33 1.70 -3.27
CA ASP A 289 19.99 0.94 -2.07
C ASP A 289 18.63 1.45 -1.56
N PRO A 290 17.67 0.56 -1.25
CA PRO A 290 16.40 0.96 -0.66
C PRO A 290 16.41 1.07 0.88
N ASP A 291 17.50 0.65 1.57
CA ASP A 291 17.71 0.74 3.03
C ASP A 291 19.20 1.04 3.31
N ASP A 292 19.58 2.31 3.11
CA ASP A 292 20.96 2.86 3.08
C ASP A 292 21.85 2.49 4.29
N ASP A 293 21.24 2.11 5.41
CA ASP A 293 21.96 1.75 6.63
C ASP A 293 21.69 0.32 7.16
N ASN A 294 20.79 -0.41 6.53
CA ASN A 294 20.45 -1.81 6.75
C ASN A 294 19.93 -2.08 8.17
N ASP A 295 18.84 -1.37 8.51
CA ASP A 295 18.09 -1.57 9.75
C ASP A 295 16.76 -2.31 9.59
N LEU A 296 16.34 -2.55 8.35
CA LEU A 296 15.09 -3.14 7.86
C LEU A 296 13.91 -2.16 7.73
N ILE A 297 14.16 -0.85 7.64
CA ILE A 297 13.19 0.19 7.30
C ILE A 297 13.69 0.93 6.05
N LEU A 298 12.84 1.01 5.02
CA LEU A 298 13.24 1.63 3.75
C LEU A 298 13.46 3.14 3.89
N ASP A 299 14.40 3.71 3.14
CA ASP A 299 14.78 5.14 3.13
C ASP A 299 13.62 6.15 3.11
N VAL A 300 12.53 5.80 2.42
CA VAL A 300 11.34 6.66 2.29
C VAL A 300 10.43 6.63 3.51
N LEU A 301 10.57 5.60 4.37
CA LEU A 301 9.85 5.40 5.62
C LEU A 301 10.75 5.58 6.86
N ASP A 302 12.07 5.53 6.69
CA ASP A 302 13.03 5.74 7.77
C ASP A 302 13.16 7.23 8.10
N ASN A 303 12.93 7.57 9.36
CA ASN A 303 13.20 8.91 9.88
C ASN A 303 14.68 9.20 10.15
N CYS A 304 15.60 8.26 9.87
CA CYS A 304 17.05 8.39 9.96
C CYS A 304 17.88 7.62 8.89
N PRO A 305 17.66 7.76 7.57
CA PRO A 305 18.15 6.85 6.50
C PRO A 305 19.66 6.47 6.46
N LEU A 306 20.51 7.12 7.26
CA LEU A 306 21.96 6.88 7.29
C LEU A 306 22.47 6.43 8.70
N VAL A 307 21.59 6.11 9.65
CA VAL A 307 21.88 5.82 11.08
C VAL A 307 20.92 4.82 11.80
N GLN A 308 20.99 3.52 11.48
CA GLN A 308 20.31 2.36 12.11
C GLN A 308 19.49 2.62 13.39
N ASN A 309 18.16 2.59 13.26
CA ASN A 309 17.14 2.99 14.22
C ASN A 309 15.80 2.25 14.05
N SER A 310 15.83 0.93 13.87
CA SER A 310 14.66 0.08 13.58
C SER A 310 13.52 0.04 14.62
N ASP A 311 13.55 0.92 15.63
CA ASP A 311 12.41 1.28 16.45
C ASP A 311 11.67 2.55 15.99
N GLN A 312 12.16 3.24 14.94
CA GLN A 312 11.62 4.45 14.29
C GLN A 312 11.18 5.54 15.28
N LEU A 313 11.85 5.59 16.43
CA LEU A 313 11.43 6.45 17.53
C LEU A 313 11.74 7.91 17.22
N ASP A 314 10.68 8.70 17.04
CA ASP A 314 10.71 10.16 16.98
C ASP A 314 10.02 10.70 18.23
N SER A 315 10.82 11.21 19.18
CA SER A 315 10.34 11.62 20.51
C SER A 315 9.77 13.05 20.57
N ASP A 316 10.00 13.91 19.56
CA ASP A 316 9.44 15.27 19.50
C ASP A 316 8.49 15.56 18.33
N LEU A 317 8.33 14.57 17.43
CA LEU A 317 7.43 14.55 16.27
C LEU A 317 7.79 15.60 15.21
N ASP A 318 9.09 15.88 15.03
CA ASP A 318 9.58 16.80 13.99
C ASP A 318 9.93 16.13 12.65
N GLY A 319 10.01 14.79 12.62
CA GLY A 319 10.29 13.97 11.45
C GLY A 319 11.75 13.53 11.28
N GLU A 320 12.66 13.89 12.19
CA GLU A 320 14.05 13.37 12.26
C GLU A 320 14.19 12.48 13.50
N GLY A 321 14.42 11.17 13.34
CA GLY A 321 14.37 10.21 14.45
C GLY A 321 15.47 10.36 15.51
N ASP A 322 15.22 9.80 16.71
CA ASP A 322 16.08 9.84 17.91
C ASP A 322 17.56 9.47 17.65
N ALA A 323 17.84 8.64 16.64
CA ALA A 323 19.18 8.15 16.33
C ALA A 323 20.02 9.12 15.48
N CYS A 324 19.36 9.85 14.58
CA CYS A 324 19.96 10.81 13.66
C CYS A 324 19.79 12.25 14.09
N ASP A 325 18.78 12.60 14.93
CA ASP A 325 18.71 13.88 15.65
C ASP A 325 20.00 14.07 16.43
N SER A 326 20.88 14.80 15.76
CA SER A 326 22.22 15.08 16.22
C SER A 326 22.42 16.58 16.41
N PHE A 327 21.33 17.34 16.51
CA PHE A 327 21.33 18.76 16.84
C PHE A 327 20.38 19.23 17.96
N THR A 328 20.03 18.32 18.86
CA THR A 328 20.64 18.21 20.21
C THR A 328 19.62 17.93 21.32
N ASP A 329 18.32 17.86 21.01
CA ASP A 329 17.20 18.28 21.86
C ASP A 329 15.96 17.41 21.57
N THR A 330 16.10 16.08 21.73
CA THR A 330 15.25 15.01 21.18
C THR A 330 13.80 14.98 21.69
N ASP A 331 13.44 15.85 22.64
CA ASP A 331 12.05 16.05 23.07
C ASP A 331 11.55 17.49 22.82
N GLY A 332 12.26 18.27 21.99
CA GLY A 332 11.91 19.62 21.57
C GLY A 332 11.82 20.66 22.69
N ASP A 333 12.25 20.35 23.92
CA ASP A 333 11.93 21.16 25.10
C ASP A 333 12.75 22.47 25.22
N GLY A 334 13.89 22.53 24.53
CA GLY A 334 14.88 23.62 24.57
C GLY A 334 16.12 23.37 25.44
N VAL A 335 16.32 22.17 26.00
CA VAL A 335 17.40 21.76 26.91
C VAL A 335 18.15 20.50 26.46
N ALA A 336 18.81 20.61 25.32
CA ALA A 336 19.75 19.64 24.76
C ALA A 336 20.24 18.44 25.62
N ASN A 337 19.88 17.21 25.21
CA ASN A 337 20.10 15.85 25.75
C ASN A 337 21.32 15.66 26.68
N ALA A 338 22.47 16.21 26.30
CA ALA A 338 23.71 16.11 27.07
C ALA A 338 23.73 16.95 28.38
N SER A 339 22.72 17.80 28.57
CA SER A 339 22.44 18.62 29.76
C SER A 339 21.06 18.36 30.34
N ASP A 340 20.27 17.53 29.66
CA ASP A 340 18.91 17.14 29.99
C ASP A 340 18.89 16.04 31.07
N ASN A 341 17.83 16.03 31.88
CA ASN A 341 17.52 14.98 32.83
C ASN A 341 16.30 14.13 32.46
N CYS A 342 15.52 14.48 31.42
CA CYS A 342 14.52 13.64 30.76
C CYS A 342 14.62 13.72 29.22
N PRO A 343 15.70 13.22 28.58
CA PRO A 343 16.00 13.42 27.14
C PRO A 343 15.03 12.85 26.10
N LEU A 344 13.81 12.46 26.50
CA LEU A 344 12.76 11.81 25.71
C LEU A 344 11.35 12.23 26.21
N ILE A 345 11.23 13.18 27.15
CA ILE A 345 9.93 13.60 27.74
C ILE A 345 9.99 15.10 28.07
N PRO A 346 9.31 15.97 27.27
CA PRO A 346 9.54 17.41 27.29
C PRO A 346 9.43 18.01 28.70
N ASN A 347 10.53 18.52 29.25
CA ASN A 347 10.56 19.06 30.61
C ASN A 347 11.35 20.39 30.80
N PRO A 348 11.03 21.51 30.10
CA PRO A 348 11.92 22.68 29.89
C PRO A 348 12.46 23.41 31.15
N LEU A 349 11.94 23.03 32.31
CA LEU A 349 12.30 23.53 33.63
C LEU A 349 13.37 22.69 34.34
N GLN A 350 13.64 21.46 33.87
CA GLN A 350 14.66 20.53 34.36
C GLN A 350 14.55 20.35 35.87
N ALA A 351 13.34 19.96 36.29
CA ALA A 351 13.03 19.65 37.67
C ALA A 351 13.68 18.30 38.02
N ASP A 352 14.32 18.22 39.19
CA ASP A 352 15.08 17.09 39.73
C ASP A 352 15.00 17.22 41.26
N LEU A 353 13.90 16.71 41.81
CA LEU A 353 13.49 16.99 43.19
C LEU A 353 14.35 16.25 44.22
N ASP A 354 14.67 14.98 43.99
CA ASP A 354 15.52 14.17 44.87
C ASP A 354 17.05 14.40 44.65
N THR A 355 17.45 14.90 43.48
CA THR A 355 18.83 15.16 43.02
C THR A 355 19.67 13.94 42.63
N ASP A 356 19.06 12.85 42.15
CA ASP A 356 19.76 11.69 41.57
C ASP A 356 20.22 11.91 40.12
N GLY A 357 19.51 12.75 39.36
CA GLY A 357 19.84 13.16 37.99
C GLY A 357 18.93 12.63 36.89
N LEU A 358 17.82 11.95 37.21
CA LEU A 358 16.60 11.95 36.40
C LEU A 358 15.82 13.26 36.63
N GLY A 359 14.72 13.47 35.89
CA GLY A 359 13.82 14.59 36.15
C GLY A 359 12.41 14.18 36.48
N ASP A 360 11.68 15.03 37.20
CA ASP A 360 10.34 14.76 37.77
C ASP A 360 9.26 14.37 36.72
N GLN A 361 9.56 14.45 35.41
CA GLN A 361 8.66 14.02 34.31
C GLN A 361 8.96 12.60 33.79
N CYS A 362 10.14 12.04 34.12
CA CYS A 362 10.63 10.74 33.67
C CYS A 362 11.21 9.88 34.81
N ASP A 363 11.26 10.40 36.04
CA ASP A 363 11.41 9.61 37.25
C ASP A 363 10.08 8.90 37.58
N ALA A 364 10.15 7.92 38.46
CA ALA A 364 9.02 7.13 38.93
C ALA A 364 9.02 6.99 40.46
N ASP A 365 9.75 7.87 41.17
CA ASP A 365 9.90 8.01 42.62
C ASP A 365 10.42 9.45 42.87
N ASP A 366 9.69 10.48 42.40
CA ASP A 366 10.12 11.90 42.25
C ASP A 366 10.92 12.47 43.44
N ASP A 367 10.54 12.11 44.67
CA ASP A 367 11.18 12.60 45.89
C ASP A 367 12.25 11.67 46.49
N GLY A 368 12.40 10.47 45.94
CA GLY A 368 13.39 9.45 46.30
C GLY A 368 13.13 8.75 47.64
N ASP A 369 11.89 8.66 48.14
CA ASP A 369 11.58 7.95 49.39
C ASP A 369 11.61 6.43 49.27
N GLY A 370 11.34 5.90 48.06
CA GLY A 370 11.18 4.47 47.79
C GLY A 370 9.74 4.00 47.59
N VAL A 371 8.82 4.90 47.23
CA VAL A 371 7.42 4.60 46.88
C VAL A 371 7.12 5.26 45.51
N PRO A 372 6.75 4.47 44.48
CA PRO A 372 6.55 5.04 43.15
C PRO A 372 5.31 5.94 43.04
N ASP A 373 5.38 7.03 42.26
CA ASP A 373 4.39 8.11 42.24
C ASP A 373 2.96 7.65 41.95
N LEU A 374 2.79 6.66 41.06
CA LEU A 374 1.50 6.03 40.75
C LEU A 374 0.78 5.44 41.98
N VAL A 375 1.51 5.18 43.06
CA VAL A 375 1.00 4.69 44.34
C VAL A 375 1.48 5.53 45.53
N ASP A 376 2.14 6.66 45.27
CA ASP A 376 2.51 7.63 46.28
C ASP A 376 1.36 8.62 46.49
N ASN A 377 0.96 8.82 47.74
CA ASN A 377 -0.01 9.84 48.08
C ASN A 377 0.60 11.25 48.25
N CYS A 378 1.92 11.38 48.08
CA CYS A 378 2.73 12.61 48.01
C CYS A 378 3.96 12.49 47.09
N PRO A 379 3.81 12.31 45.77
CA PRO A 379 4.93 12.17 44.82
C PRO A 379 6.10 13.15 45.06
N ALA A 380 5.77 14.42 45.38
CA ALA A 380 6.76 15.47 45.59
C ALA A 380 7.23 15.71 47.07
N VAL A 381 6.92 14.86 48.07
CA VAL A 381 7.23 15.15 49.50
C VAL A 381 7.47 13.92 50.43
N LEU A 382 8.72 13.45 50.47
CA LEU A 382 9.27 12.35 51.28
C LEU A 382 8.37 11.83 52.43
N ASN A 383 7.52 10.85 52.14
CA ASN A 383 6.45 10.31 52.99
C ASN A 383 6.42 8.76 53.08
N PRO A 384 7.52 8.05 53.44
CA PRO A 384 7.65 6.59 53.22
C PRO A 384 6.82 5.71 54.18
N ASP A 385 5.85 6.31 54.89
CA ASP A 385 4.80 5.62 55.61
C ASP A 385 3.38 5.79 55.03
N GLN A 386 3.21 6.56 53.95
CA GLN A 386 2.00 6.64 53.09
C GLN A 386 0.73 6.81 53.94
N ALA A 387 0.82 7.71 54.91
CA ALA A 387 -0.25 7.99 55.85
C ALA A 387 -1.23 8.98 55.23
N ASP A 388 -2.52 8.75 55.43
CA ASP A 388 -3.64 9.53 54.92
C ASP A 388 -4.72 9.43 56.00
N SER A 389 -4.99 10.54 56.70
CA SER A 389 -5.71 10.56 57.98
C SER A 389 -6.86 11.59 58.04
N ASP A 390 -7.13 12.31 56.97
CA ASP A 390 -8.09 13.41 56.90
C ASP A 390 -9.56 12.88 56.76
N ASN A 391 -10.52 13.74 56.38
CA ASN A 391 -11.90 13.43 55.98
C ASN A 391 -12.62 12.39 56.85
N GLY A 392 -12.53 12.57 58.17
CA GLY A 392 -13.21 11.72 59.15
C GLY A 392 -12.70 10.27 59.23
N GLY A 393 -11.54 9.96 58.64
CA GLY A 393 -10.88 8.66 58.63
C GLY A 393 -11.32 7.75 57.49
N LEU A 394 -11.52 8.33 56.30
CA LEU A 394 -11.67 7.60 55.03
C LEU A 394 -10.56 7.91 54.02
N GLY A 395 -9.90 9.07 54.14
CA GLY A 395 -8.90 9.58 53.22
C GLY A 395 -9.49 10.15 51.94
N ASP A 396 -8.89 11.19 51.41
CA ASP A 396 -9.25 11.80 50.13
C ASP A 396 -8.38 11.30 48.96
N GLY A 397 -7.17 10.80 49.26
CA GLY A 397 -6.19 10.31 48.30
C GLY A 397 -4.82 10.99 48.42
N VAL A 398 -4.72 12.11 49.16
CA VAL A 398 -3.48 12.85 49.42
C VAL A 398 -2.92 12.45 50.79
N GLY A 399 -1.60 12.38 50.93
CA GLY A 399 -0.95 11.87 52.14
C GLY A 399 -0.60 12.94 53.17
N ASP A 400 -0.75 12.66 54.48
CA ASP A 400 -0.47 13.47 55.69
C ASP A 400 0.85 14.32 55.68
N ALA A 401 1.74 14.13 54.71
CA ALA A 401 3.03 14.79 54.54
C ALA A 401 3.04 15.92 53.48
N CYS A 402 2.25 15.79 52.42
CA CYS A 402 2.01 16.78 51.35
C CYS A 402 0.57 17.29 51.34
N ASP A 403 -0.35 16.53 51.94
CA ASP A 403 -1.66 16.95 52.39
C ASP A 403 -1.44 18.19 53.25
N THR A 404 -1.58 19.31 52.55
CA THR A 404 -1.59 20.60 53.19
C THR A 404 -2.95 20.93 53.75
N ASP A 405 -4.00 20.09 53.56
CA ASP A 405 -5.43 20.43 53.75
C ASP A 405 -5.63 21.23 55.03
N THR A 406 -5.54 22.52 54.77
CA THR A 406 -6.06 23.55 55.59
C THR A 406 -7.07 24.34 54.77
N ASP A 407 -7.58 23.84 53.64
CA ASP A 407 -8.71 24.44 52.91
C ASP A 407 -10.01 23.94 53.55
N THR A 408 -10.31 24.49 54.74
CA THR A 408 -11.41 24.03 55.60
C THR A 408 -12.80 24.17 54.95
N ASP A 409 -12.94 24.90 53.84
CA ASP A 409 -14.23 25.14 53.17
C ASP A 409 -14.27 24.88 51.66
N SER A 410 -13.16 24.38 51.09
CA SER A 410 -13.01 23.82 49.75
C SER A 410 -13.11 24.86 48.63
N ASP A 411 -12.40 25.99 48.79
CA ASP A 411 -12.35 27.10 47.84
C ASP A 411 -11.08 27.18 46.98
N LEU A 412 -10.19 26.21 47.15
CA LEU A 412 -8.88 26.07 46.54
C LEU A 412 -7.80 27.01 47.12
N ILE A 413 -8.04 27.61 48.30
CA ILE A 413 -7.09 28.44 49.03
C ILE A 413 -6.90 27.93 50.48
N GLU A 414 -5.68 27.49 50.80
CA GLU A 414 -5.26 27.02 52.14
C GLU A 414 -5.52 28.03 53.29
N ASP A 415 -6.00 27.62 54.49
CA ASP A 415 -6.31 28.44 55.71
C ASP A 415 -5.20 29.48 56.02
N SER A 416 -3.95 29.15 55.64
CA SER A 416 -2.76 29.94 55.95
C SER A 416 -2.48 31.09 54.96
N ALA A 417 -3.05 30.99 53.76
CA ALA A 417 -3.09 32.01 52.71
C ALA A 417 -4.47 32.66 52.60
N ASP A 418 -5.53 31.90 52.92
CA ASP A 418 -6.91 32.33 52.90
C ASP A 418 -7.19 33.40 53.96
N ASN A 419 -7.80 34.50 53.53
CA ASN A 419 -8.25 35.58 54.39
C ASN A 419 -9.67 35.37 54.95
N CYS A 420 -10.38 34.30 54.55
CA CYS A 420 -11.63 33.83 55.13
C CYS A 420 -11.77 32.30 55.36
N PRO A 421 -10.87 31.64 56.16
CA PRO A 421 -10.70 30.16 56.32
C PRO A 421 -11.85 29.26 56.78
N LEU A 422 -13.10 29.65 56.57
CA LEU A 422 -14.34 28.95 56.91
C LEU A 422 -15.52 29.38 56.01
N THR A 423 -15.31 30.14 54.92
CA THR A 423 -16.33 30.79 54.08
C THR A 423 -15.89 31.05 52.62
N PHE A 424 -15.72 29.99 51.83
CA PHE A 424 -15.56 29.93 50.36
C PHE A 424 -15.53 31.28 49.63
N ASN A 425 -14.33 31.70 49.23
CA ASN A 425 -14.00 33.00 48.66
C ASN A 425 -12.73 32.93 47.77
N PRO A 426 -12.76 32.19 46.65
CA PRO A 426 -11.58 31.96 45.80
C PRO A 426 -10.95 33.25 45.23
N ASP A 427 -11.67 34.37 45.28
CA ASP A 427 -11.16 35.69 44.87
C ASP A 427 -10.15 36.32 45.85
N GLN A 428 -10.09 35.83 47.09
CA GLN A 428 -9.23 36.31 48.17
C GLN A 428 -9.25 37.84 48.35
N LEU A 429 -10.38 38.48 48.04
CA LEU A 429 -10.45 39.93 47.93
C LEU A 429 -10.49 40.58 49.32
N ASP A 430 -9.42 41.28 49.70
CA ASP A 430 -9.30 42.08 50.93
C ASP A 430 -9.21 43.57 50.52
N SER A 431 -10.33 44.29 50.65
CA SER A 431 -10.46 45.66 50.12
C SER A 431 -9.85 46.77 51.01
N ASP A 432 -9.66 46.53 52.32
CA ASP A 432 -9.04 47.50 53.24
C ASP A 432 -7.58 47.17 53.65
N LEU A 433 -7.15 45.93 53.35
CA LEU A 433 -5.83 45.34 53.63
C LEU A 433 -5.55 45.10 55.13
N ASP A 434 -6.57 44.80 55.95
CA ASP A 434 -6.40 44.37 57.35
C ASP A 434 -6.08 42.88 57.53
N GLY A 435 -6.31 42.06 56.49
CA GLY A 435 -6.04 40.62 56.46
C GLY A 435 -7.25 39.74 56.77
N ILE A 436 -8.47 40.25 56.57
CA ILE A 436 -9.73 39.48 56.56
C ILE A 436 -10.38 39.71 55.19
N GLY A 437 -10.84 38.65 54.52
CA GLY A 437 -11.45 38.75 53.19
C GLY A 437 -12.86 39.34 53.22
N ASN A 438 -13.25 39.96 52.11
CA ASN A 438 -14.55 40.61 51.91
C ASN A 438 -15.75 39.65 52.09
N ALA A 439 -15.54 38.33 51.99
CA ALA A 439 -16.58 37.32 52.16
C ALA A 439 -16.94 37.06 53.64
N CYS A 440 -16.03 37.35 54.58
CA CYS A 440 -16.19 37.09 56.00
C CYS A 440 -15.89 38.30 56.92
N ASP A 441 -15.34 39.39 56.39
CA ASP A 441 -15.40 40.70 57.02
C ASP A 441 -16.83 41.28 56.94
N THR A 442 -17.01 42.43 57.59
CA THR A 442 -18.31 43.09 57.80
C THR A 442 -18.24 44.61 57.62
N ASP A 443 -17.10 45.15 57.20
CA ASP A 443 -16.74 46.58 57.08
C ASP A 443 -15.62 46.68 56.02
N ASN A 444 -15.86 46.09 54.83
CA ASN A 444 -14.84 45.62 53.86
C ASN A 444 -13.90 46.70 53.31
N ASP A 445 -14.20 47.99 53.52
CA ASP A 445 -13.35 49.12 53.11
C ASP A 445 -12.64 49.84 54.27
N GLY A 446 -12.82 49.33 55.50
CA GLY A 446 -12.18 49.79 56.72
C GLY A 446 -12.60 51.19 57.22
N ASP A 447 -13.69 51.76 56.68
CA ASP A 447 -14.11 53.13 57.02
C ASP A 447 -14.85 53.24 58.36
N GLY A 448 -15.48 52.15 58.82
CA GLY A 448 -16.21 52.06 60.07
C GLY A 448 -17.73 52.03 59.92
N VAL A 449 -18.25 51.45 58.83
CA VAL A 449 -19.68 51.34 58.50
C VAL A 449 -19.99 49.93 57.95
N ASP A 450 -20.75 49.14 58.72
CA ASP A 450 -21.02 47.74 58.33
C ASP A 450 -21.64 47.62 56.91
N ASP A 451 -21.14 46.71 56.05
CA ASP A 451 -21.50 46.63 54.60
C ASP A 451 -23.01 46.59 54.33
N GLY A 452 -23.76 45.90 55.20
CA GLY A 452 -25.23 45.81 55.11
C GLY A 452 -25.98 47.13 55.30
N VAL A 453 -25.27 48.24 55.56
CA VAL A 453 -25.75 49.62 55.54
C VAL A 453 -24.79 50.59 54.83
N ASP A 454 -23.72 50.10 54.22
CA ASP A 454 -22.75 50.88 53.46
C ASP A 454 -23.24 51.08 52.01
N ASN A 455 -23.11 52.29 51.47
CA ASN A 455 -23.41 52.59 50.08
C ASN A 455 -22.19 52.56 49.14
N CYS A 456 -20.97 52.36 49.65
CA CYS A 456 -19.79 51.90 48.91
C CYS A 456 -19.01 50.83 49.70
N PRO A 457 -19.54 49.61 49.89
CA PRO A 457 -18.91 48.59 50.74
C PRO A 457 -17.43 48.29 50.48
N LEU A 458 -16.90 48.60 49.29
CA LEU A 458 -15.52 48.32 48.89
C LEU A 458 -14.64 49.60 48.72
N ILE A 459 -15.16 50.81 48.98
CA ILE A 459 -14.43 52.07 48.74
C ILE A 459 -14.70 53.11 49.84
N SER A 460 -13.77 53.20 50.78
CA SER A 460 -13.80 54.00 52.02
C SER A 460 -14.46 55.38 51.87
N ASN A 461 -15.71 55.51 52.36
CA ASN A 461 -16.54 56.69 52.10
C ASN A 461 -17.05 57.45 53.34
N SER A 462 -17.19 56.81 54.51
CA SER A 462 -17.57 57.12 55.93
C SER A 462 -18.57 58.24 56.26
N GLY A 463 -18.80 59.12 55.29
CA GLY A 463 -19.84 60.13 55.26
C GLY A 463 -21.13 59.60 54.65
N GLN A 464 -21.12 58.44 53.98
CA GLN A 464 -22.29 57.79 53.38
C GLN A 464 -23.08 58.79 52.53
N ALA A 465 -22.35 59.43 51.61
CA ALA A 465 -22.89 60.45 50.72
C ALA A 465 -23.45 59.76 49.49
N ASP A 466 -24.72 60.02 49.22
CA ASP A 466 -25.49 59.54 48.07
C ASP A 466 -26.25 60.78 47.58
N ALA A 467 -25.82 61.33 46.43
CA ALA A 467 -26.27 62.62 45.94
C ALA A 467 -27.56 62.58 45.14
N ASP A 468 -27.89 61.46 44.49
CA ASP A 468 -29.05 61.33 43.60
C ASP A 468 -30.14 60.37 44.12
N GLY A 469 -29.81 59.47 45.04
CA GLY A 469 -30.71 58.72 45.91
C GLY A 469 -30.96 57.27 45.49
N ASP A 470 -30.06 56.63 44.74
CA ASP A 470 -30.24 55.28 44.19
C ASP A 470 -29.86 54.16 45.18
N GLY A 471 -28.91 54.42 46.07
CA GLY A 471 -28.39 53.47 47.07
C GLY A 471 -26.89 53.21 46.98
N ILE A 472 -26.20 53.76 45.97
CA ILE A 472 -24.75 53.74 45.79
C ILE A 472 -24.17 55.10 46.25
N GLY A 473 -22.90 55.14 46.69
CA GLY A 473 -22.29 56.35 47.25
C GLY A 473 -21.40 57.12 46.28
N ASP A 474 -21.34 58.45 46.46
CA ASP A 474 -20.53 59.44 45.70
C ASP A 474 -19.02 59.08 45.55
N ALA A 475 -18.53 58.04 46.23
CA ALA A 475 -17.12 57.61 46.24
C ALA A 475 -16.84 56.38 45.34
N CYS A 476 -17.84 55.53 45.14
CA CYS A 476 -17.82 54.34 44.26
C CYS A 476 -18.70 54.53 43.02
N ASP A 477 -19.55 55.55 42.99
CA ASP A 477 -20.16 56.14 41.80
C ASP A 477 -19.08 56.75 40.88
N LEU A 478 -18.37 55.87 40.17
CA LEU A 478 -17.36 56.21 39.16
C LEU A 478 -17.98 56.21 37.76
N LEU A 479 -18.71 57.29 37.46
CA LEU A 479 -18.82 57.88 36.13
C LEU A 479 -19.13 56.91 34.97
N THR A 480 -20.41 56.55 34.85
CA THR A 480 -21.03 55.96 33.64
C THR A 480 -20.19 54.87 32.95
N ASP A 481 -20.42 53.65 33.41
CA ASP A 481 -20.49 52.48 32.56
C ASP A 481 -21.94 52.48 32.00
N SER A 482 -22.10 52.51 30.67
CA SER A 482 -23.39 52.79 30.00
C SER A 482 -24.19 51.56 29.61
N ASP A 483 -23.52 50.42 29.46
CA ASP A 483 -23.99 49.13 28.91
C ASP A 483 -23.79 47.97 29.90
N SER A 484 -23.02 48.18 30.96
CA SER A 484 -22.78 47.29 32.11
C SER A 484 -21.80 46.14 31.82
N ASP A 485 -20.76 46.40 31.04
CA ASP A 485 -19.74 45.42 30.63
C ASP A 485 -18.49 45.37 31.55
N LEU A 486 -18.43 46.26 32.55
CA LEU A 486 -17.34 46.45 33.53
C LEU A 486 -16.13 47.26 33.03
N ILE A 487 -16.14 47.74 31.79
CA ILE A 487 -15.26 48.78 31.27
C ILE A 487 -15.96 50.14 31.44
N ALA A 488 -15.18 51.21 31.66
CA ALA A 488 -15.76 52.55 31.82
C ALA A 488 -15.76 53.29 30.47
N ASP A 489 -16.82 54.07 30.16
CA ASP A 489 -17.06 54.95 28.97
C ASP A 489 -15.83 55.68 28.37
N SER A 490 -14.74 55.81 29.14
CA SER A 490 -13.53 56.58 28.81
C SER A 490 -12.29 55.73 28.49
N LEU A 491 -12.37 54.42 28.67
CA LEU A 491 -11.39 53.40 28.30
C LEU A 491 -11.97 52.41 27.29
N ASP A 492 -13.29 52.31 27.27
CA ASP A 492 -14.10 51.50 26.38
C ASP A 492 -14.04 51.96 24.91
N ASN A 493 -13.81 51.04 23.97
CA ASN A 493 -13.92 51.26 22.52
C ASN A 493 -15.35 51.07 21.96
N CYS A 494 -16.26 50.45 22.72
CA CYS A 494 -17.72 50.47 22.48
C CYS A 494 -18.58 50.97 23.66
N PRO A 495 -18.47 52.27 24.07
CA PRO A 495 -19.14 52.87 25.24
C PRO A 495 -20.68 52.83 25.34
N GLN A 496 -21.41 52.06 24.53
CA GLN A 496 -22.87 51.85 24.66
C GLN A 496 -23.28 50.39 24.36
N ASP A 497 -22.35 49.50 24.02
CA ASP A 497 -22.60 48.15 23.51
C ASP A 497 -21.51 47.20 24.08
N ALA A 498 -21.90 46.44 25.12
CA ALA A 498 -20.99 45.71 26.00
C ALA A 498 -19.97 44.80 25.29
N ASN A 499 -18.67 45.04 25.48
CA ASN A 499 -17.57 44.30 24.87
C ASN A 499 -16.34 44.17 25.80
N PRO A 500 -16.39 43.30 26.83
CA PRO A 500 -15.35 43.22 27.87
C PRO A 500 -13.94 42.88 27.36
N LEU A 501 -13.82 42.31 26.16
CA LEU A 501 -12.56 41.91 25.51
C LEU A 501 -11.89 43.06 24.75
N GLN A 502 -12.64 44.12 24.39
CA GLN A 502 -12.14 45.33 23.72
C GLN A 502 -11.40 45.05 22.40
N GLU A 503 -11.90 44.07 21.63
CA GLU A 503 -11.42 43.69 20.29
C GLU A 503 -11.67 44.84 19.29
N ASP A 504 -10.77 44.97 18.30
CA ASP A 504 -10.59 46.11 17.38
C ASP A 504 -9.75 45.59 16.18
N LYS A 505 -10.38 44.88 15.23
CA LYS A 505 -9.66 44.09 14.20
C LYS A 505 -8.95 44.96 13.16
N ASP A 506 -9.56 46.08 12.75
CA ASP A 506 -8.97 47.01 11.77
C ASP A 506 -8.01 48.07 12.40
N LEU A 507 -8.02 48.21 13.73
CA LEU A 507 -7.24 49.17 14.53
C LEU A 507 -7.62 50.66 14.29
N ASP A 508 -8.87 50.95 13.91
CA ASP A 508 -9.48 52.28 13.85
C ASP A 508 -9.62 52.91 15.26
N GLY A 509 -9.86 52.07 16.27
CA GLY A 509 -10.12 52.47 17.66
C GLY A 509 -11.61 52.61 18.01
N LEU A 510 -12.50 52.12 17.14
CA LEU A 510 -13.78 51.53 17.53
C LEU A 510 -13.55 50.09 18.02
N GLY A 511 -14.59 49.39 18.48
CA GLY A 511 -14.47 47.97 18.80
C GLY A 511 -15.43 47.13 17.96
N ASP A 512 -15.06 45.87 17.74
CA ASP A 512 -15.76 45.00 16.78
C ASP A 512 -17.26 44.85 17.12
N ALA A 513 -17.62 44.87 18.41
CA ALA A 513 -18.99 44.82 18.91
C ALA A 513 -19.88 46.03 18.55
N CYS A 514 -19.29 47.15 18.15
CA CYS A 514 -20.00 48.37 17.78
C CYS A 514 -19.55 48.97 16.43
N ASP A 515 -18.68 48.29 15.69
CA ASP A 515 -18.39 48.64 14.30
C ASP A 515 -19.49 48.13 13.36
N GLU A 516 -19.76 48.92 12.32
CA GLU A 516 -20.64 48.54 11.21
C GLU A 516 -19.84 47.92 10.04
N ASP A 517 -18.49 47.93 10.07
CA ASP A 517 -17.52 47.57 9.01
C ASP A 517 -16.19 47.07 9.67
N ILE A 518 -16.19 45.87 10.28
CA ILE A 518 -15.16 45.38 11.25
C ILE A 518 -13.74 45.26 10.68
N ASP A 519 -13.57 45.05 9.37
CA ASP A 519 -12.27 44.89 8.71
C ASP A 519 -11.90 46.05 7.75
N ASN A 520 -12.77 47.06 7.64
CA ASN A 520 -12.60 48.30 6.87
C ASN A 520 -12.45 48.09 5.35
N ASP A 521 -13.06 47.04 4.81
CA ASP A 521 -13.09 46.75 3.37
C ASP A 521 -14.06 47.70 2.61
N GLY A 522 -15.06 48.25 3.31
CA GLY A 522 -16.08 49.18 2.82
C GLY A 522 -17.46 48.58 2.52
N VAL A 523 -17.68 47.31 2.86
CA VAL A 523 -18.96 46.62 3.02
C VAL A 523 -19.45 46.87 4.46
N LEU A 524 -20.54 46.27 4.90
CA LEU A 524 -21.04 46.43 6.27
C LEU A 524 -21.42 45.05 6.78
N ASN A 525 -21.02 44.66 8.00
CA ASN A 525 -21.08 43.29 8.55
C ASN A 525 -22.40 42.53 8.24
N GLY A 526 -23.56 43.21 8.25
CA GLY A 526 -24.87 42.61 7.95
C GLY A 526 -25.26 42.51 6.46
N LEU A 527 -24.30 42.77 5.58
CA LEU A 527 -24.30 42.64 4.12
C LEU A 527 -22.98 42.01 3.63
N ASP A 528 -22.14 41.60 4.58
CA ASP A 528 -20.79 41.13 4.39
C ASP A 528 -20.79 39.62 4.53
N ASN A 529 -20.24 38.91 3.56
CA ASN A 529 -20.08 37.46 3.62
C ASN A 529 -18.75 37.01 4.25
N CYS A 530 -17.79 37.92 4.43
CA CYS A 530 -16.62 37.71 5.29
C CYS A 530 -16.45 38.84 6.31
N PRO A 531 -17.34 39.01 7.30
CA PRO A 531 -17.37 40.18 8.22
C PRO A 531 -16.12 40.45 9.06
N ASN A 532 -15.09 39.60 8.96
CA ASN A 532 -13.83 39.72 9.66
C ASN A 532 -12.62 39.74 8.71
N ASN A 533 -12.78 39.45 7.41
CA ASN A 533 -11.71 39.20 6.44
C ASN A 533 -11.97 39.97 5.13
N ALA A 534 -11.35 41.15 5.02
CA ALA A 534 -11.66 42.17 4.02
C ALA A 534 -11.74 41.67 2.55
N ASN A 535 -12.97 41.55 2.02
CA ASN A 535 -13.27 41.09 0.65
C ASN A 535 -14.24 42.06 -0.12
N PRO A 536 -13.75 43.25 -0.58
CA PRO A 536 -14.63 44.35 -1.08
C PRO A 536 -15.47 44.06 -2.33
N ASP A 537 -15.24 42.93 -2.98
CA ASP A 537 -15.98 42.41 -4.12
C ASP A 537 -17.10 41.44 -3.75
N GLN A 538 -17.05 40.84 -2.55
CA GLN A 538 -18.06 39.92 -2.02
C GLN A 538 -18.27 38.76 -3.00
N LEU A 539 -17.17 38.08 -3.30
CA LEU A 539 -17.16 36.80 -4.00
C LEU A 539 -17.61 35.71 -3.03
N ASP A 540 -18.32 34.76 -3.61
CA ASP A 540 -19.26 33.80 -3.02
C ASP A 540 -19.50 32.79 -4.15
N THR A 541 -18.56 31.85 -4.30
CA THR A 541 -18.47 31.01 -5.50
C THR A 541 -19.48 29.85 -5.47
N ASP A 542 -19.66 29.20 -4.31
CA ASP A 542 -20.62 28.10 -4.09
C ASP A 542 -22.07 28.59 -3.84
N LEU A 543 -22.24 29.80 -3.28
CA LEU A 543 -23.50 30.45 -2.86
C LEU A 543 -24.11 29.99 -1.53
N ASP A 544 -23.33 29.50 -0.56
CA ASP A 544 -23.79 29.22 0.82
C ASP A 544 -24.14 30.52 1.59
N GLY A 545 -23.38 31.60 1.35
CA GLY A 545 -23.46 32.91 2.00
C GLY A 545 -22.28 33.29 2.90
N THR A 546 -21.26 32.44 2.99
CA THR A 546 -19.85 32.70 3.31
C THR A 546 -19.19 33.28 2.04
N GLY A 547 -17.87 33.38 1.96
CA GLY A 547 -17.20 33.89 0.77
C GLY A 547 -15.74 33.49 0.68
N ASP A 548 -15.23 33.43 -0.55
CA ASP A 548 -13.96 32.80 -0.98
C ASP A 548 -12.67 33.22 -0.20
N VAL A 549 -12.73 34.22 0.70
CA VAL A 549 -11.58 34.74 1.49
C VAL A 549 -11.69 34.34 2.99
N CYS A 550 -12.79 33.74 3.37
CA CYS A 550 -13.06 33.23 4.72
C CYS A 550 -13.78 31.88 4.72
N ASP A 551 -14.02 31.31 3.54
CA ASP A 551 -14.37 29.91 3.39
C ASP A 551 -13.14 29.01 3.56
N GLY A 552 -13.38 27.73 3.83
CA GLY A 552 -12.37 26.67 3.82
C GLY A 552 -12.49 25.73 2.62
N ASP A 553 -13.61 25.80 1.90
CA ASP A 553 -13.96 25.08 0.67
C ASP A 553 -14.74 26.10 -0.19
N ALA A 554 -14.01 26.94 -0.93
CA ALA A 554 -14.57 28.15 -1.54
C ALA A 554 -15.55 27.89 -2.70
N ASP A 555 -15.64 26.66 -3.22
CA ASP A 555 -16.60 26.29 -4.26
C ASP A 555 -17.60 25.18 -3.89
N GLY A 556 -17.49 24.64 -2.67
CA GLY A 556 -18.51 23.82 -2.00
C GLY A 556 -18.51 22.37 -2.50
N ASP A 557 -17.35 21.82 -2.80
CA ASP A 557 -17.20 20.48 -3.38
C ASP A 557 -16.69 19.39 -2.43
N LEU A 558 -16.36 19.79 -1.20
CA LEU A 558 -15.84 18.99 -0.08
C LEU A 558 -14.32 18.74 -0.10
N VAL A 559 -13.55 19.41 -0.96
CA VAL A 559 -12.08 19.51 -0.87
C VAL A 559 -11.69 20.88 -0.30
N ILE A 560 -10.77 20.91 0.66
CA ILE A 560 -10.37 22.18 1.31
C ILE A 560 -9.34 22.95 0.48
N ASP A 561 -9.46 24.28 0.42
CA ASP A 561 -8.65 25.21 -0.40
C ASP A 561 -7.12 24.99 -0.32
N ASP A 562 -6.61 24.49 0.81
CA ASP A 562 -5.17 24.25 1.03
C ASP A 562 -4.62 22.99 0.33
N ILE A 563 -5.50 22.06 -0.10
CA ILE A 563 -5.15 20.83 -0.85
C ILE A 563 -5.89 20.70 -2.20
N ASP A 564 -6.80 21.62 -2.50
CA ASP A 564 -7.53 21.65 -3.76
C ASP A 564 -6.67 22.21 -4.90
N ASN A 565 -6.53 21.47 -5.99
CA ASN A 565 -5.86 21.93 -7.21
C ASN A 565 -6.76 22.77 -8.14
N CYS A 566 -8.05 22.96 -7.81
CA CYS A 566 -8.95 23.96 -8.38
C CYS A 566 -9.83 24.74 -7.37
N PRO A 567 -9.29 25.54 -6.42
CA PRO A 567 -10.00 26.20 -5.29
C PRO A 567 -11.17 27.16 -5.58
N LEU A 568 -11.67 27.23 -6.81
CA LEU A 568 -12.80 28.05 -7.26
C LEU A 568 -13.63 27.35 -8.37
N VAL A 569 -13.36 26.07 -8.67
CA VAL A 569 -13.99 25.26 -9.72
C VAL A 569 -14.10 23.76 -9.35
N SER A 570 -15.02 23.44 -8.44
CA SER A 570 -15.54 22.12 -8.04
C SER A 570 -15.12 20.94 -8.94
N ASN A 571 -14.24 20.12 -8.39
CA ASN A 571 -13.45 19.09 -9.04
C ASN A 571 -13.07 17.90 -8.13
N VAL A 572 -13.86 17.55 -7.10
CA VAL A 572 -13.83 16.47 -6.09
C VAL A 572 -12.88 15.27 -6.32
N THR A 573 -12.65 14.87 -7.56
CA THR A 573 -11.67 13.83 -7.95
C THR A 573 -10.21 14.30 -7.91
N GLN A 574 -9.92 15.61 -7.81
CA GLN A 574 -8.58 16.20 -7.76
C GLN A 574 -7.65 15.75 -8.90
N LEU A 575 -8.22 15.41 -10.06
CA LEU A 575 -7.50 14.88 -11.21
C LEU A 575 -6.63 15.99 -11.83
N ASP A 576 -5.36 15.66 -12.04
CA ASP A 576 -4.30 16.50 -12.58
C ASP A 576 -3.53 15.61 -13.57
N SER A 577 -3.83 15.77 -14.86
CA SER A 577 -3.37 14.84 -15.90
C SER A 577 -1.90 15.02 -16.31
N ASP A 578 -1.29 16.17 -16.03
CA ASP A 578 0.11 16.49 -16.40
C ASP A 578 1.02 16.79 -15.20
N LEU A 579 0.46 16.79 -13.99
CA LEU A 579 1.13 16.98 -12.70
C LEU A 579 1.76 18.37 -12.52
N ASP A 580 1.21 19.40 -13.18
CA ASP A 580 1.62 20.81 -13.03
C ASP A 580 1.11 21.46 -11.73
N GLY A 581 0.11 20.85 -11.07
CA GLY A 581 -0.50 21.32 -9.83
C GLY A 581 -1.77 22.16 -10.05
N ILE A 582 -2.34 22.13 -11.26
CA ILE A 582 -3.64 22.71 -11.61
C ILE A 582 -4.55 21.56 -12.04
N GLY A 583 -5.71 21.41 -11.41
CA GLY A 583 -6.61 20.31 -11.74
C GLY A 583 -7.28 20.45 -13.12
N ASP A 584 -7.60 19.32 -13.75
CA ASP A 584 -8.25 19.19 -15.06
C ASP A 584 -9.49 20.09 -15.23
N ALA A 585 -10.22 20.34 -14.13
CA ALA A 585 -11.46 21.11 -14.14
C ALA A 585 -11.25 22.62 -14.33
N CYS A 586 -10.06 23.12 -13.99
CA CYS A 586 -9.70 24.53 -14.05
C CYS A 586 -8.53 24.85 -14.99
N ASP A 587 -7.88 23.84 -15.59
CA ASP A 587 -6.89 24.05 -16.64
C ASP A 587 -7.52 24.39 -18.02
N ASP A 588 -6.82 25.26 -18.76
CA ASP A 588 -7.08 25.61 -20.16
C ASP A 588 -6.30 24.67 -21.15
N ASP A 589 -5.33 23.86 -20.69
CA ASP A 589 -4.32 23.12 -21.50
C ASP A 589 -3.85 21.79 -20.80
N ILE A 590 -4.79 20.86 -20.51
CA ILE A 590 -4.71 19.74 -19.52
C ILE A 590 -3.52 18.76 -19.66
N ASP A 591 -2.89 18.68 -20.83
CA ASP A 591 -1.74 17.79 -21.09
C ASP A 591 -0.43 18.55 -21.41
N ASN A 592 -0.45 19.88 -21.22
CA ASN A 592 0.63 20.84 -21.47
C ASN A 592 1.30 20.76 -22.87
N ASP A 593 0.66 20.16 -23.88
CA ASP A 593 1.25 20.04 -25.22
C ASP A 593 1.38 21.40 -25.96
N GLY A 594 0.58 22.38 -25.51
CA GLY A 594 0.47 23.73 -26.04
C GLY A 594 -0.71 23.99 -26.98
N VAL A 595 -1.70 23.08 -27.04
CA VAL A 595 -2.97 23.20 -27.76
C VAL A 595 -4.15 23.24 -26.76
N PRO A 596 -4.74 24.41 -26.49
CA PRO A 596 -5.78 24.52 -25.47
C PRO A 596 -7.01 23.65 -25.74
N ASN A 597 -7.54 23.02 -24.68
CA ASN A 597 -8.64 22.03 -24.64
C ASN A 597 -9.83 22.33 -25.58
N ASP A 598 -10.21 23.61 -25.69
CA ASP A 598 -11.32 24.13 -26.52
C ASP A 598 -11.07 23.99 -28.04
N THR A 599 -9.84 23.62 -28.42
CA THR A 599 -9.34 23.39 -29.78
C THR A 599 -8.58 22.09 -29.97
N ASP A 600 -8.31 21.37 -28.88
CA ASP A 600 -7.67 20.06 -28.89
C ASP A 600 -8.62 18.96 -29.40
N ASN A 601 -8.07 17.93 -30.04
CA ASN A 601 -8.78 16.72 -30.40
C ASN A 601 -8.40 15.47 -29.58
N CYS A 602 -7.37 15.55 -28.74
CA CYS A 602 -7.10 14.66 -27.59
C CYS A 602 -6.84 15.48 -26.31
N PRO A 603 -7.87 16.12 -25.70
CA PRO A 603 -7.69 17.13 -24.62
C PRO A 603 -7.16 16.64 -23.26
N SER A 604 -6.52 15.48 -23.21
CA SER A 604 -5.97 14.85 -22.01
C SER A 604 -4.84 13.87 -22.35
N LEU A 605 -4.20 14.03 -23.52
CA LEU A 605 -3.14 13.15 -24.01
C LEU A 605 -2.34 13.86 -25.11
N ALA A 606 -1.19 14.39 -24.71
CA ALA A 606 -0.38 15.32 -25.49
C ALA A 606 -0.14 14.88 -26.95
N ASN A 607 -0.68 15.62 -27.92
CA ASN A 607 -0.72 15.22 -29.32
C ASN A 607 -0.41 16.35 -30.33
N ALA A 608 0.38 17.37 -29.98
CA ALA A 608 0.56 18.70 -30.61
C ALA A 608 0.65 18.81 -32.15
N GLY A 609 0.79 17.69 -32.87
CA GLY A 609 0.55 17.57 -34.30
C GLY A 609 -0.93 17.65 -34.72
N GLN A 610 -1.88 17.29 -33.84
CA GLN A 610 -3.33 17.29 -34.04
C GLN A 610 -3.72 16.49 -35.31
N GLY A 611 -3.29 15.22 -35.32
CA GLY A 611 -3.71 14.21 -36.29
C GLY A 611 -5.20 13.91 -36.15
N ASP A 612 -5.88 13.67 -37.27
CA ASP A 612 -7.34 13.47 -37.37
C ASP A 612 -7.59 12.84 -38.76
N ASN A 613 -7.32 11.54 -38.87
CA ASN A 613 -7.20 10.83 -40.15
C ASN A 613 -8.58 10.49 -40.75
N ASP A 614 -9.56 10.12 -39.93
CA ASP A 614 -10.96 9.88 -40.35
C ASP A 614 -11.78 11.19 -40.57
N ALA A 615 -11.39 12.29 -39.91
CA ALA A 615 -12.03 13.61 -39.91
C ALA A 615 -13.36 13.74 -39.14
N ASP A 616 -13.55 12.99 -38.05
CA ASP A 616 -14.70 13.09 -37.14
C ASP A 616 -14.50 14.11 -36.00
N GLY A 617 -13.25 14.28 -35.54
CA GLY A 617 -12.82 15.29 -34.57
C GLY A 617 -12.32 14.78 -33.21
N GLU A 618 -12.20 13.46 -33.00
CA GLU A 618 -11.19 12.87 -32.12
C GLU A 618 -9.79 13.00 -32.79
N GLY A 619 -8.71 12.53 -32.17
CA GLY A 619 -7.36 12.61 -32.76
C GLY A 619 -6.62 11.29 -32.75
N ASP A 620 -5.69 11.13 -33.70
CA ASP A 620 -4.97 9.85 -34.00
C ASP A 620 -4.19 9.23 -32.81
N VAL A 621 -4.19 9.86 -31.63
CA VAL A 621 -3.49 9.41 -30.41
C VAL A 621 -4.49 8.98 -29.32
N CYS A 622 -5.77 9.32 -29.46
CA CYS A 622 -6.85 9.02 -28.51
C CYS A 622 -8.11 8.42 -29.15
N ASP A 623 -8.22 8.40 -30.48
CA ASP A 623 -9.15 7.50 -31.17
C ASP A 623 -8.69 6.04 -30.99
N LEU A 624 -9.58 5.11 -31.28
CA LEU A 624 -9.36 3.66 -31.17
C LEU A 624 -9.66 2.94 -32.51
N ASP A 625 -9.93 3.68 -33.58
CA ASP A 625 -10.29 3.24 -34.95
C ASP A 625 -9.97 4.41 -35.90
N ASP A 626 -8.67 4.71 -36.08
CA ASP A 626 -8.09 5.94 -36.69
C ASP A 626 -8.56 6.26 -38.13
N ASP A 627 -9.22 5.32 -38.80
CA ASP A 627 -9.82 5.53 -40.12
C ASP A 627 -11.32 5.19 -40.22
N ASN A 628 -11.91 4.80 -39.08
CA ASN A 628 -13.33 4.59 -38.82
C ASN A 628 -13.96 3.55 -39.75
N ASP A 629 -13.25 2.43 -39.94
CA ASP A 629 -13.73 1.31 -40.73
C ASP A 629 -14.54 0.28 -39.94
N THR A 630 -14.44 0.29 -38.61
CA THR A 630 -14.97 -0.66 -37.61
C THR A 630 -14.05 -1.79 -37.14
N VAL A 631 -12.74 -1.69 -37.39
CA VAL A 631 -11.70 -2.51 -36.75
C VAL A 631 -10.86 -1.58 -35.85
N PRO A 632 -10.70 -1.89 -34.54
CA PRO A 632 -9.88 -1.05 -33.68
C PRO A 632 -8.39 -1.18 -33.97
N ASP A 633 -7.58 -0.14 -33.77
CA ASP A 633 -6.19 -0.06 -34.25
C ASP A 633 -5.29 -1.22 -33.76
N LEU A 634 -5.44 -1.65 -32.50
CA LEU A 634 -4.74 -2.82 -31.93
C LEU A 634 -5.03 -4.15 -32.67
N LEU A 635 -6.09 -4.18 -33.47
CA LEU A 635 -6.53 -5.30 -34.29
C LEU A 635 -6.58 -4.96 -35.78
N ASP A 636 -6.12 -3.77 -36.16
CA ASP A 636 -6.10 -3.28 -37.53
C ASP A 636 -4.68 -3.37 -38.10
N ASN A 637 -4.51 -4.18 -39.15
CA ASN A 637 -3.24 -4.27 -39.87
C ASN A 637 -3.00 -3.10 -40.86
N CYS A 638 -3.91 -2.14 -40.91
CA CYS A 638 -3.79 -0.84 -41.58
C CYS A 638 -4.46 0.31 -40.80
N PRO A 639 -4.01 0.67 -39.57
CA PRO A 639 -4.72 1.61 -38.70
C PRO A 639 -5.11 2.96 -39.34
N LEU A 640 -4.30 3.42 -40.30
CA LEU A 640 -4.51 4.69 -41.00
C LEU A 640 -5.19 4.53 -42.38
N THR A 641 -5.60 3.34 -42.84
CA THR A 641 -6.16 3.09 -44.20
C THR A 641 -7.21 1.97 -44.30
N ALA A 642 -8.47 2.36 -44.11
CA ALA A 642 -9.69 1.54 -44.04
C ALA A 642 -9.74 0.30 -44.95
N ASN A 643 -9.71 -0.88 -44.32
CA ASN A 643 -9.55 -2.21 -44.91
C ASN A 643 -10.32 -3.35 -44.18
N THR A 644 -11.59 -3.12 -43.79
CA THR A 644 -12.55 -3.94 -42.99
C THR A 644 -12.57 -5.47 -43.15
N ASP A 645 -11.95 -6.02 -44.19
CA ASP A 645 -11.71 -7.45 -44.35
C ASP A 645 -10.41 -7.97 -43.69
N GLN A 646 -9.55 -7.08 -43.15
CA GLN A 646 -8.28 -7.39 -42.47
C GLN A 646 -7.50 -8.44 -43.28
N ALA A 647 -7.37 -8.13 -44.56
CA ALA A 647 -6.73 -8.98 -45.54
C ALA A 647 -5.22 -8.76 -45.43
N ASP A 648 -4.55 -9.83 -45.04
CA ASP A 648 -3.10 -9.95 -44.96
C ASP A 648 -2.76 -11.15 -45.86
N SER A 649 -2.11 -10.90 -46.99
CA SER A 649 -1.93 -11.92 -48.03
C SER A 649 -0.64 -12.72 -47.86
N ASP A 650 0.36 -12.11 -47.24
CA ASP A 650 1.75 -12.52 -47.05
C ASP A 650 2.11 -12.75 -45.57
N LEU A 651 1.28 -12.27 -44.63
CA LEU A 651 1.35 -12.49 -43.18
C LEU A 651 2.49 -11.73 -42.47
N ASP A 652 2.87 -10.57 -42.99
CA ASP A 652 3.89 -9.69 -42.40
C ASP A 652 3.34 -8.76 -41.29
N GLY A 653 2.01 -8.75 -41.09
CA GLY A 653 1.32 -7.88 -40.13
C GLY A 653 0.83 -6.54 -40.71
N SER A 654 1.14 -6.23 -41.98
CA SER A 654 0.60 -5.11 -42.74
C SER A 654 -0.53 -5.59 -43.67
N GLY A 655 -1.65 -4.86 -43.71
CA GLY A 655 -2.77 -5.27 -44.56
C GLY A 655 -2.63 -4.88 -46.04
N ASP A 656 -3.21 -5.68 -46.94
CA ASP A 656 -3.38 -5.52 -48.41
C ASP A 656 -3.69 -4.07 -48.90
N ALA A 657 -4.21 -3.21 -48.03
CA ALA A 657 -4.69 -1.86 -48.32
C ALA A 657 -3.66 -0.75 -48.05
N CYS A 658 -2.77 -0.96 -47.08
CA CYS A 658 -1.70 -0.05 -46.67
C CYS A 658 -0.31 -0.60 -46.99
N ASP A 659 -0.19 -1.93 -47.14
CA ASP A 659 1.02 -2.59 -47.63
C ASP A 659 1.49 -1.98 -48.96
N THR A 660 2.80 -1.81 -49.04
CA THR A 660 3.53 -1.30 -50.20
C THR A 660 4.71 -2.16 -50.62
N ASN A 661 4.97 -3.25 -49.89
CA ASN A 661 5.76 -4.38 -50.35
C ASN A 661 5.03 -4.99 -51.59
N THR A 662 5.76 -5.79 -52.38
CA THR A 662 5.17 -6.37 -53.60
C THR A 662 5.63 -7.82 -53.83
N ASP A 663 5.83 -8.60 -52.78
CA ASP A 663 6.01 -10.06 -52.91
C ASP A 663 4.63 -10.74 -52.98
N SER A 664 4.16 -11.10 -54.19
CA SER A 664 2.82 -11.68 -54.37
C SER A 664 2.69 -13.15 -53.93
N ASP A 665 3.76 -13.83 -53.50
CA ASP A 665 3.70 -15.25 -53.12
C ASP A 665 4.54 -15.68 -51.91
N ALA A 666 5.17 -14.73 -51.22
CA ALA A 666 5.83 -14.85 -49.93
C ALA A 666 7.03 -15.82 -49.96
N ASP A 667 7.96 -15.53 -50.87
CA ASP A 667 9.19 -16.30 -51.08
C ASP A 667 10.48 -15.49 -50.79
N ALA A 668 10.30 -14.26 -50.32
CA ALA A 668 11.32 -13.24 -50.05
C ALA A 668 11.96 -12.60 -51.30
N VAL A 669 11.25 -12.64 -52.45
CA VAL A 669 11.68 -11.96 -53.69
C VAL A 669 10.55 -11.10 -54.27
N GLU A 670 10.71 -9.76 -54.23
CA GLU A 670 9.74 -8.81 -54.81
C GLU A 670 9.31 -9.15 -56.26
N ASP A 671 8.03 -8.97 -56.62
CA ASP A 671 7.42 -9.09 -57.97
C ASP A 671 8.26 -8.50 -59.13
N GLY A 672 9.07 -7.47 -58.83
CA GLY A 672 9.89 -6.74 -59.79
C GLY A 672 11.20 -7.45 -60.15
N SER A 673 11.68 -8.31 -59.25
CA SER A 673 12.91 -9.11 -59.32
C SER A 673 12.61 -10.59 -59.49
N ASP A 674 11.43 -11.04 -59.08
CA ASP A 674 11.03 -12.43 -59.19
C ASP A 674 10.79 -12.87 -60.66
N ASN A 675 11.33 -14.04 -61.00
CA ASN A 675 11.14 -14.72 -62.27
C ASN A 675 9.88 -15.61 -62.30
N CYS A 676 9.16 -15.76 -61.19
CA CYS A 676 7.90 -16.49 -61.10
C CYS A 676 6.79 -15.87 -60.18
N PRO A 677 6.39 -14.58 -60.33
CA PRO A 677 5.67 -13.74 -59.30
C PRO A 677 4.27 -14.15 -58.81
N LEU A 678 3.97 -15.44 -58.75
CA LEU A 678 2.74 -16.08 -58.26
C LEU A 678 2.99 -17.55 -57.81
N VAL A 679 4.24 -18.03 -57.73
CA VAL A 679 4.66 -19.42 -57.44
C VAL A 679 6.04 -19.48 -56.73
N ALA A 680 6.09 -19.11 -55.46
CA ALA A 680 7.25 -19.18 -54.55
C ALA A 680 8.38 -20.16 -54.93
N ASN A 681 9.57 -19.61 -55.17
CA ASN A 681 10.80 -20.31 -55.53
C ASN A 681 12.08 -19.55 -55.09
N PRO A 682 12.33 -19.34 -53.78
CA PRO A 682 13.30 -18.36 -53.26
C PRO A 682 14.71 -18.37 -53.86
N LEU A 683 15.12 -19.52 -54.42
CA LEU A 683 16.41 -19.73 -55.08
C LEU A 683 16.52 -19.16 -56.51
N GLN A 684 15.44 -18.59 -57.07
CA GLN A 684 15.37 -17.96 -58.39
C GLN A 684 15.96 -18.77 -59.56
N LEU A 685 15.90 -20.10 -59.47
CA LEU A 685 16.54 -20.99 -60.43
C LEU A 685 15.84 -20.91 -61.81
N ASP A 686 16.60 -20.51 -62.83
CA ASP A 686 16.19 -20.43 -64.25
C ASP A 686 17.23 -21.23 -65.06
N THR A 687 16.95 -22.51 -65.30
CA THR A 687 17.91 -23.50 -65.82
C THR A 687 18.35 -23.20 -67.25
N ASP A 688 17.53 -22.51 -68.06
CA ASP A 688 17.84 -22.21 -69.46
C ASP A 688 18.11 -20.72 -69.78
N LEU A 689 17.80 -19.82 -68.82
CA LEU A 689 17.99 -18.37 -68.85
C LEU A 689 17.05 -17.64 -69.82
N ASP A 690 15.78 -18.08 -69.87
CA ASP A 690 14.66 -17.51 -70.64
C ASP A 690 14.01 -16.30 -69.92
N GLY A 691 14.07 -16.30 -68.57
CA GLY A 691 13.47 -15.29 -67.70
C GLY A 691 12.13 -15.71 -67.08
N ALA A 692 11.83 -17.01 -67.06
CA ALA A 692 10.90 -17.65 -66.14
C ALA A 692 11.70 -18.64 -65.29
N GLY A 693 11.44 -18.71 -63.99
CA GLY A 693 12.06 -19.72 -63.13
C GLY A 693 11.49 -21.12 -63.35
N ASP A 694 12.27 -22.15 -63.00
CA ASP A 694 11.93 -23.57 -63.13
C ASP A 694 10.61 -23.94 -62.39
N ALA A 695 10.19 -23.13 -61.42
CA ALA A 695 8.93 -23.32 -60.70
C ALA A 695 7.68 -22.94 -61.52
N CYS A 696 7.82 -22.06 -62.52
CA CYS A 696 6.70 -21.53 -63.31
C CYS A 696 6.90 -21.60 -64.84
N ASP A 697 8.06 -22.02 -65.34
CA ASP A 697 8.20 -22.47 -66.72
C ASP A 697 7.51 -23.85 -66.92
N SER A 698 7.73 -24.42 -68.09
CA SER A 698 6.95 -25.51 -68.67
C SER A 698 7.73 -26.31 -69.72
N ASP A 699 9.05 -26.10 -69.80
CA ASP A 699 10.06 -26.67 -70.69
C ASP A 699 11.45 -26.23 -70.13
N ASP A 700 11.75 -26.54 -68.85
CA ASP A 700 12.76 -25.90 -67.97
C ASP A 700 14.21 -25.86 -68.53
N ASP A 701 14.53 -26.71 -69.52
CA ASP A 701 15.83 -26.75 -70.21
C ASP A 701 15.79 -26.24 -71.68
N ASN A 702 14.62 -25.75 -72.11
CA ASN A 702 14.23 -25.33 -73.46
C ASN A 702 14.59 -26.33 -74.60
N ASP A 703 14.71 -27.64 -74.33
CA ASP A 703 14.99 -28.61 -75.40
C ASP A 703 13.81 -28.85 -76.36
N GLY A 704 12.59 -28.52 -75.89
CA GLY A 704 11.36 -28.51 -76.67
C GLY A 704 10.38 -29.63 -76.29
N ILE A 705 10.40 -30.05 -75.02
CA ILE A 705 9.61 -31.15 -74.45
C ILE A 705 9.10 -30.70 -73.07
N GLU A 706 7.81 -30.32 -72.99
CA GLU A 706 7.17 -29.93 -71.73
C GLU A 706 7.47 -30.92 -70.58
N ASP A 707 7.94 -30.45 -69.41
CA ASP A 707 8.56 -31.20 -68.28
C ASP A 707 7.72 -32.39 -67.82
N VAL A 708 6.40 -32.22 -67.82
CA VAL A 708 5.39 -33.26 -67.58
C VAL A 708 5.45 -34.45 -68.56
N SER A 709 6.28 -34.35 -69.59
CA SER A 709 6.59 -35.33 -70.63
C SER A 709 8.09 -35.51 -70.86
N ASP A 710 8.95 -34.78 -70.14
CA ASP A 710 10.40 -34.92 -70.17
C ASP A 710 10.87 -35.93 -69.11
N ASN A 711 11.89 -36.73 -69.43
CA ASN A 711 12.51 -37.69 -68.52
C ASN A 711 13.87 -37.25 -67.94
N CYS A 712 14.35 -36.04 -68.28
CA CYS A 712 15.33 -35.26 -67.52
C CYS A 712 15.02 -33.74 -67.68
N PRO A 713 13.98 -33.20 -67.02
CA PRO A 713 13.50 -31.82 -67.23
C PRO A 713 14.55 -30.72 -67.18
N LEU A 714 15.55 -30.85 -66.29
CA LEU A 714 16.61 -29.86 -66.09
C LEU A 714 17.88 -30.12 -66.93
N ILE A 715 17.87 -31.09 -67.86
CA ILE A 715 19.07 -31.51 -68.60
C ILE A 715 18.74 -31.91 -70.05
N THR A 716 19.02 -30.99 -70.98
CA THR A 716 18.68 -31.12 -72.42
C THR A 716 18.98 -32.51 -73.01
N ASN A 717 17.94 -33.30 -73.24
CA ASN A 717 18.07 -34.72 -73.58
C ASN A 717 17.36 -35.14 -74.87
N ALA A 718 16.39 -34.36 -75.40
CA ALA A 718 15.55 -34.25 -76.63
C ALA A 718 15.22 -35.49 -77.47
N SER A 719 16.08 -36.48 -77.36
CA SER A 719 15.92 -37.86 -77.76
C SER A 719 15.01 -38.66 -76.83
N GLN A 720 14.76 -38.22 -75.59
CA GLN A 720 13.94 -38.93 -74.60
C GLN A 720 14.34 -40.40 -74.52
N ALA A 721 15.65 -40.63 -74.43
CA ALA A 721 16.24 -41.96 -74.43
C ALA A 721 16.17 -42.50 -73.01
N ASP A 722 15.52 -43.64 -72.84
CA ASP A 722 15.38 -44.38 -71.58
C ASP A 722 15.69 -45.83 -71.94
N ALA A 723 16.86 -46.31 -71.50
CA ALA A 723 17.42 -47.58 -71.93
C ALA A 723 16.90 -48.79 -71.15
N ASP A 724 16.46 -48.61 -69.91
CA ASP A 724 16.08 -49.70 -69.01
C ASP A 724 14.57 -49.73 -68.66
N GLY A 725 13.89 -48.59 -68.77
CA GLY A 725 12.44 -48.43 -68.79
C GLY A 725 11.82 -47.95 -67.47
N ASP A 726 12.58 -47.28 -66.60
CA ASP A 726 12.13 -46.86 -65.27
C ASP A 726 11.30 -45.56 -65.27
N GLY A 727 11.65 -44.60 -66.13
CA GLY A 727 11.02 -43.28 -66.24
C GLY A 727 12.00 -42.11 -66.30
N LEU A 728 13.27 -42.31 -66.00
CA LEU A 728 14.35 -41.32 -66.14
C LEU A 728 15.08 -41.49 -67.49
N GLY A 729 15.74 -40.44 -67.96
CA GLY A 729 16.48 -40.47 -69.21
C GLY A 729 17.94 -40.89 -69.08
N ASP A 730 18.51 -41.54 -70.10
CA ASP A 730 19.92 -41.90 -70.30
C ASP A 730 20.91 -40.72 -70.07
N ALA A 731 20.41 -39.48 -69.99
CA ALA A 731 21.18 -38.26 -69.70
C ALA A 731 21.31 -37.94 -68.20
N CYS A 732 20.36 -38.42 -67.37
CA CYS A 732 20.30 -38.24 -65.92
C CYS A 732 20.27 -39.55 -65.11
N ASP A 733 20.16 -40.73 -65.75
CA ASP A 733 20.21 -42.08 -65.14
C ASP A 733 21.65 -42.52 -64.75
N PRO A 734 21.94 -42.80 -63.45
CA PRO A 734 23.25 -43.22 -62.96
C PRO A 734 23.35 -44.69 -62.45
N LEU A 735 22.66 -45.66 -63.08
CA LEU A 735 22.75 -47.14 -62.86
C LEU A 735 23.85 -47.73 -61.90
N THR A 736 23.57 -47.76 -60.60
CA THR A 736 23.63 -48.96 -59.72
C THR A 736 22.92 -48.69 -58.40
N ASP A 737 21.85 -49.42 -58.11
CA ASP A 737 21.07 -49.40 -56.85
C ASP A 737 21.04 -50.85 -56.31
N SER A 738 21.42 -51.05 -55.04
CA SER A 738 21.71 -52.36 -54.43
C SER A 738 20.57 -52.96 -53.62
N ASP A 739 19.64 -52.16 -53.10
CA ASP A 739 18.50 -52.63 -52.30
C ASP A 739 17.12 -52.32 -52.91
N ALA A 740 17.09 -51.55 -53.99
CA ALA A 740 15.98 -51.20 -54.87
C ALA A 740 14.99 -50.18 -54.28
N ASP A 741 15.51 -49.10 -53.72
CA ASP A 741 14.74 -48.03 -53.07
C ASP A 741 14.44 -46.83 -53.99
N GLY A 742 15.31 -46.56 -54.97
CA GLY A 742 15.23 -45.45 -55.91
C GLY A 742 16.52 -44.64 -56.07
N ILE A 743 17.49 -44.79 -55.16
CA ILE A 743 18.76 -44.06 -55.13
C ILE A 743 19.91 -45.01 -55.51
N ALA A 744 20.97 -44.47 -56.12
CA ALA A 744 22.09 -45.28 -56.58
C ALA A 744 23.19 -45.39 -55.51
N ASP A 745 23.81 -46.56 -55.30
CA ASP A 745 24.93 -46.95 -54.41
C ASP A 745 26.06 -45.90 -54.19
N ALA A 746 26.18 -44.90 -55.06
CA ALA A 746 27.20 -43.86 -55.07
C ALA A 746 26.70 -42.47 -54.64
N LEU A 747 25.38 -42.33 -54.46
CA LEU A 747 24.62 -41.18 -53.98
C LEU A 747 23.65 -41.62 -52.86
N ASP A 748 23.75 -42.86 -52.42
CA ASP A 748 22.91 -43.51 -51.42
C ASP A 748 23.70 -43.49 -50.10
N ASN A 749 23.24 -42.72 -49.11
CA ASN A 749 23.83 -42.67 -47.76
C ASN A 749 23.52 -43.94 -46.94
N CYS A 750 22.61 -44.80 -47.39
CA CYS A 750 22.42 -46.15 -46.87
C CYS A 750 22.46 -47.26 -47.95
N PRO A 751 23.61 -47.56 -48.59
CA PRO A 751 23.80 -48.43 -49.78
C PRO A 751 23.27 -49.89 -49.78
N VAL A 752 22.60 -50.31 -48.70
CA VAL A 752 22.03 -51.65 -48.47
C VAL A 752 20.74 -51.63 -47.62
N ASN A 753 20.25 -50.45 -47.22
CA ASN A 753 19.23 -50.21 -46.21
C ASN A 753 18.05 -49.31 -46.65
N ALA A 754 17.75 -49.20 -47.95
CA ALA A 754 16.51 -48.68 -48.56
C ALA A 754 15.82 -47.51 -47.82
N ASN A 755 16.32 -46.30 -48.05
CA ASN A 755 15.81 -45.01 -47.61
C ASN A 755 15.61 -44.07 -48.81
N PRO A 756 14.47 -44.17 -49.54
CA PRO A 756 14.22 -43.38 -50.75
C PRO A 756 14.17 -41.85 -50.56
N LEU A 757 14.22 -41.38 -49.31
CA LEU A 757 14.21 -39.97 -48.93
C LEU A 757 15.62 -39.45 -48.59
N GLN A 758 16.60 -40.34 -48.40
CA GLN A 758 18.00 -40.00 -48.08
C GLN A 758 18.14 -39.06 -46.87
N THR A 759 17.19 -39.13 -45.93
CA THR A 759 17.28 -38.37 -44.68
C THR A 759 18.52 -38.82 -43.89
N ASP A 760 19.19 -37.82 -43.35
CA ASP A 760 20.56 -37.79 -42.81
C ASP A 760 20.50 -36.63 -41.80
N LEU A 761 20.04 -36.92 -40.58
CA LEU A 761 19.64 -35.87 -39.64
C LEU A 761 20.84 -35.10 -39.06
N ASP A 762 21.94 -35.79 -38.78
CA ASP A 762 23.21 -35.20 -38.32
C ASP A 762 24.17 -34.80 -39.46
N LEU A 763 23.79 -35.12 -40.70
CA LEU A 763 24.56 -34.86 -41.93
C LEU A 763 25.96 -35.52 -41.97
N ASP A 764 26.23 -36.58 -41.17
CA ASP A 764 27.51 -37.30 -41.19
C ASP A 764 27.76 -38.05 -42.53
N GLY A 765 26.69 -38.24 -43.31
CA GLY A 765 26.68 -38.95 -44.59
C GLY A 765 26.27 -40.42 -44.49
N VAL A 766 25.70 -40.84 -43.35
CA VAL A 766 25.09 -42.15 -43.09
C VAL A 766 23.62 -41.94 -42.72
N GLY A 767 22.72 -42.19 -43.66
CA GLY A 767 21.31 -41.84 -43.48
C GLY A 767 20.59 -42.57 -42.34
N ASP A 768 19.49 -41.98 -41.87
CA ASP A 768 18.67 -42.41 -40.73
C ASP A 768 18.31 -43.91 -40.69
N ALA A 769 18.13 -44.51 -41.87
CA ALA A 769 17.70 -45.89 -41.99
C ALA A 769 18.82 -46.90 -41.74
N CYS A 770 20.07 -46.45 -41.67
CA CYS A 770 21.23 -47.27 -41.38
C CYS A 770 22.11 -46.76 -40.25
N ASP A 771 21.91 -45.52 -39.77
CA ASP A 771 22.58 -45.09 -38.55
C ASP A 771 22.02 -45.74 -37.26
N SER A 772 22.84 -45.66 -36.23
CA SER A 772 22.66 -46.09 -34.86
C SER A 772 22.70 -44.94 -33.85
N ASP A 773 22.97 -43.72 -34.31
CA ASP A 773 23.19 -42.43 -33.63
C ASP A 773 22.56 -41.41 -34.61
N LEU A 774 21.34 -40.92 -34.38
CA LEU A 774 20.56 -40.28 -35.45
C LEU A 774 20.94 -38.82 -35.69
N ASP A 775 21.27 -38.15 -34.59
CA ASP A 775 21.53 -36.72 -34.41
C ASP A 775 23.01 -36.47 -34.04
N GLY A 776 23.85 -37.51 -34.06
CA GLY A 776 25.30 -37.40 -33.96
C GLY A 776 25.83 -37.06 -32.56
N ASP A 777 24.99 -37.07 -31.53
CA ASP A 777 25.34 -36.64 -30.17
C ASP A 777 26.23 -37.65 -29.41
N ASN A 778 26.50 -38.82 -30.01
CA ASN A 778 27.24 -39.98 -29.50
C ASN A 778 26.46 -40.90 -28.52
N VAL A 779 25.14 -40.72 -28.42
CA VAL A 779 24.20 -41.53 -27.66
C VAL A 779 23.35 -42.37 -28.61
N VAL A 780 23.68 -43.66 -28.69
CA VAL A 780 22.96 -44.57 -29.61
C VAL A 780 21.44 -44.62 -29.37
N ASN A 781 20.64 -44.54 -30.45
CA ASN A 781 19.16 -44.45 -30.53
C ASN A 781 18.34 -45.48 -29.71
N GLU A 782 18.96 -46.49 -29.09
CA GLU A 782 18.31 -47.43 -28.15
C GLU A 782 18.46 -47.02 -26.67
N SER A 783 19.30 -46.03 -26.36
CA SER A 783 19.63 -45.55 -25.00
C SER A 783 19.41 -44.05 -24.82
N ASP A 784 19.23 -43.37 -25.93
CA ASP A 784 18.96 -41.95 -26.08
C ASP A 784 17.50 -41.60 -25.72
N ASN A 785 17.31 -40.48 -25.02
CA ASN A 785 16.01 -39.91 -24.67
C ASN A 785 15.49 -38.84 -25.65
N CYS A 786 16.34 -38.28 -26.53
CA CYS A 786 15.92 -37.50 -27.71
C CYS A 786 16.51 -38.01 -29.05
N PRO A 787 16.13 -39.20 -29.56
CA PRO A 787 16.72 -39.84 -30.75
C PRO A 787 16.43 -39.21 -32.11
N SER A 788 16.21 -37.90 -32.13
CA SER A 788 16.19 -37.05 -33.33
C SER A 788 16.48 -35.58 -33.03
N ILE A 789 17.11 -35.23 -31.90
CA ILE A 789 17.55 -33.87 -31.51
C ILE A 789 18.80 -34.04 -30.62
N PRO A 790 19.99 -33.53 -31.00
CA PRO A 790 21.23 -33.86 -30.31
C PRO A 790 21.21 -33.44 -28.83
N ASN A 791 21.40 -34.38 -27.89
CA ASN A 791 21.37 -34.09 -26.45
C ASN A 791 22.35 -34.97 -25.64
N SER A 792 23.64 -34.77 -25.90
CA SER A 792 24.72 -35.64 -25.41
C SER A 792 24.83 -35.74 -23.86
N ASP A 793 24.24 -34.80 -23.13
CA ASP A 793 24.13 -34.79 -21.67
C ASP A 793 23.05 -35.75 -21.13
N GLN A 794 22.05 -36.04 -21.97
CA GLN A 794 20.85 -36.81 -21.68
C GLN A 794 20.07 -36.24 -20.47
N ALA A 795 19.96 -34.92 -20.39
CA ALA A 795 19.12 -34.26 -19.40
C ALA A 795 17.65 -34.67 -19.55
N ASP A 796 16.99 -34.85 -18.41
CA ASP A 796 15.65 -35.42 -18.20
C ASP A 796 15.16 -34.83 -16.86
N THR A 797 14.72 -33.57 -16.89
CA THR A 797 14.42 -32.75 -15.70
C THR A 797 13.29 -33.35 -14.86
N ASP A 798 12.19 -33.76 -15.50
CA ASP A 798 11.02 -34.32 -14.82
C ASP A 798 11.15 -35.84 -14.52
N GLY A 799 11.93 -36.57 -15.33
CA GLY A 799 12.16 -38.01 -15.21
C GLY A 799 11.16 -38.91 -15.95
N ASP A 800 10.41 -38.38 -16.94
CA ASP A 800 9.52 -39.13 -17.84
C ASP A 800 10.30 -40.12 -18.72
N GLY A 801 11.46 -39.69 -19.21
CA GLY A 801 12.33 -40.42 -20.13
C GLY A 801 12.21 -40.01 -21.61
N LEU A 802 11.63 -38.86 -21.91
CA LEU A 802 12.11 -37.94 -22.93
C LEU A 802 13.33 -37.17 -22.39
N GLY A 803 13.90 -36.25 -23.17
CA GLY A 803 14.99 -35.39 -22.72
C GLY A 803 14.68 -33.93 -22.99
N ASN A 804 15.32 -33.03 -22.24
CA ASN A 804 14.90 -31.63 -22.14
C ASN A 804 14.67 -30.93 -23.50
N VAL A 805 15.55 -31.13 -24.48
CA VAL A 805 15.47 -30.49 -25.81
C VAL A 805 14.42 -31.11 -26.76
N CYS A 806 13.76 -32.20 -26.36
CA CYS A 806 12.68 -32.84 -27.13
C CYS A 806 11.44 -33.16 -26.29
N ASP A 807 11.43 -32.77 -25.01
CA ASP A 807 10.20 -32.66 -24.25
C ASP A 807 9.42 -31.43 -24.69
N LEU A 808 8.16 -31.38 -24.28
CA LEU A 808 7.28 -30.24 -24.49
C LEU A 808 6.60 -29.80 -23.18
N ASP A 809 6.98 -30.40 -22.05
CA ASP A 809 6.42 -30.27 -20.68
C ASP A 809 7.63 -30.44 -19.74
N LEU A 810 8.59 -29.50 -19.82
CA LEU A 810 9.99 -29.66 -19.41
C LEU A 810 10.19 -29.93 -17.89
N ASP A 811 9.23 -29.55 -17.06
CA ASP A 811 9.22 -29.84 -15.62
C ASP A 811 8.17 -30.90 -15.18
N GLY A 812 7.36 -31.38 -16.13
CA GLY A 812 6.41 -32.49 -15.98
C GLY A 812 5.14 -32.15 -15.18
N ASP A 813 4.72 -30.89 -15.15
CA ASP A 813 3.51 -30.46 -14.47
C ASP A 813 2.20 -30.82 -15.21
N GLY A 814 2.28 -30.89 -16.55
CA GLY A 814 1.16 -31.16 -17.45
C GLY A 814 0.66 -29.99 -18.31
N VAL A 815 1.40 -28.89 -18.40
CA VAL A 815 1.24 -27.80 -19.39
C VAL A 815 2.34 -27.93 -20.46
N ASP A 816 2.05 -27.50 -21.70
CA ASP A 816 3.05 -27.56 -22.78
C ASP A 816 3.91 -26.27 -22.74
N ASP A 817 5.25 -26.31 -22.83
CA ASP A 817 6.19 -25.17 -22.63
C ASP A 817 5.78 -23.86 -23.36
N LEU A 818 5.27 -23.98 -24.60
CA LEU A 818 4.75 -22.87 -25.43
C LEU A 818 3.45 -22.22 -24.93
N SER A 819 2.91 -22.73 -23.83
CA SER A 819 1.73 -22.27 -23.11
C SER A 819 1.97 -22.32 -21.60
N ASP A 820 3.22 -22.47 -21.21
CA ASP A 820 3.69 -22.49 -19.84
C ASP A 820 4.29 -21.12 -19.52
N ASN A 821 3.83 -20.52 -18.43
CA ASN A 821 4.37 -19.25 -17.95
C ASN A 821 5.52 -19.44 -16.96
N CYS A 822 5.80 -20.69 -16.54
CA CYS A 822 7.01 -21.08 -15.84
C CYS A 822 7.64 -22.37 -16.42
N PRO A 823 8.15 -22.41 -17.67
CA PRO A 823 8.62 -23.63 -18.37
C PRO A 823 9.77 -24.43 -17.71
N LEU A 824 10.26 -23.99 -16.54
CA LEU A 824 11.33 -24.61 -15.77
C LEU A 824 10.90 -24.92 -14.31
N VAL A 825 9.69 -24.53 -13.89
CA VAL A 825 9.23 -24.55 -12.48
C VAL A 825 7.76 -24.95 -12.36
N ALA A 826 7.52 -26.27 -12.27
CA ALA A 826 6.22 -26.92 -12.28
C ALA A 826 5.10 -26.21 -11.49
N ASN A 827 4.21 -25.50 -12.20
CA ASN A 827 3.20 -24.61 -11.63
C ASN A 827 1.74 -24.96 -11.97
N ALA A 828 1.44 -25.78 -12.99
CA ALA A 828 0.23 -26.54 -13.43
C ALA A 828 -1.18 -25.90 -13.33
N GLY A 829 -1.30 -24.78 -12.65
CA GLY A 829 -2.49 -23.96 -12.49
C GLY A 829 -2.48 -22.76 -13.43
N GLN A 830 -1.29 -22.40 -13.96
CA GLN A 830 -0.92 -21.16 -14.62
C GLN A 830 -1.59 -19.99 -13.93
N ALA A 831 -1.17 -19.80 -12.68
CA ALA A 831 -1.42 -18.56 -11.99
C ALA A 831 -0.39 -17.53 -12.52
N ASP A 832 -0.88 -16.30 -12.58
CA ASP A 832 -0.41 -15.14 -13.34
C ASP A 832 -1.26 -14.02 -12.72
N ASN A 833 -0.78 -13.51 -11.57
CA ASN A 833 -1.61 -12.76 -10.64
C ASN A 833 -1.60 -11.25 -10.94
N ASP A 834 -0.52 -10.73 -11.53
CA ASP A 834 -0.41 -9.35 -12.05
C ASP A 834 -0.83 -9.24 -13.55
N GLY A 835 -0.57 -10.28 -14.35
CA GLY A 835 -0.89 -10.35 -15.78
C GLY A 835 0.29 -10.15 -16.74
N ASP A 836 1.56 -10.18 -16.30
CA ASP A 836 2.72 -9.91 -17.16
C ASP A 836 3.10 -11.08 -18.11
N SER A 837 2.56 -12.28 -17.88
CA SER A 837 2.81 -13.55 -18.57
C SER A 837 4.01 -14.40 -18.12
N LEU A 838 4.70 -14.01 -17.05
CA LEU A 838 5.34 -14.94 -16.10
C LEU A 838 4.22 -15.57 -15.22
N GLY A 839 4.58 -16.22 -14.12
CA GLY A 839 3.59 -16.77 -13.21
C GLY A 839 4.13 -17.05 -11.82
N ASP A 840 3.19 -17.23 -10.87
CA ASP A 840 3.36 -17.33 -9.40
C ASP A 840 4.37 -18.38 -8.84
N ALA A 841 5.20 -18.98 -9.68
CA ALA A 841 6.22 -19.95 -9.31
C ALA A 841 7.63 -19.61 -9.84
N CYS A 842 7.74 -18.62 -10.73
CA CYS A 842 8.97 -18.20 -11.39
C CYS A 842 9.09 -16.68 -11.57
N ASP A 843 7.98 -15.96 -11.39
CA ASP A 843 7.96 -14.52 -11.17
C ASP A 843 8.68 -14.18 -9.84
N PRO A 844 9.48 -13.11 -9.78
CA PRO A 844 10.03 -12.58 -8.54
C PRO A 844 9.11 -11.61 -7.76
N ASP A 845 8.01 -11.12 -8.35
CA ASP A 845 7.06 -10.13 -7.78
C ASP A 845 5.63 -10.43 -8.29
N ASP A 846 4.97 -11.41 -7.67
CA ASP A 846 3.68 -12.00 -8.09
C ASP A 846 2.50 -10.99 -8.19
N ASP A 847 2.63 -9.73 -7.75
CA ASP A 847 1.56 -8.72 -7.87
C ASP A 847 1.99 -7.33 -8.37
N ASN A 848 3.27 -7.17 -8.69
CA ASN A 848 3.88 -6.02 -9.36
C ASN A 848 3.72 -4.72 -8.56
N ASP A 849 3.84 -4.81 -7.24
CA ASP A 849 3.90 -3.65 -6.34
C ASP A 849 5.34 -3.11 -6.13
N LEU A 850 6.32 -3.71 -6.82
CA LEU A 850 7.75 -3.42 -6.78
C LEU A 850 8.48 -3.98 -5.54
N ILE A 851 7.81 -4.78 -4.70
CA ILE A 851 8.40 -5.52 -3.59
C ILE A 851 8.43 -7.01 -3.93
N ALA A 852 9.63 -7.55 -4.19
CA ALA A 852 9.77 -8.96 -4.52
C ALA A 852 9.20 -9.90 -3.43
N ASP A 853 8.56 -11.00 -3.88
CA ASP A 853 7.90 -12.10 -3.15
C ASP A 853 8.50 -12.54 -1.80
N VAL A 854 9.83 -12.44 -1.71
CA VAL A 854 10.63 -12.89 -0.58
C VAL A 854 10.78 -11.86 0.53
N LEU A 855 10.44 -10.60 0.22
CA LEU A 855 10.39 -9.44 1.11
C LEU A 855 8.95 -8.99 1.35
N ASP A 856 8.07 -9.17 0.37
CA ASP A 856 6.66 -8.81 0.45
C ASP A 856 5.91 -9.60 1.55
N ASN A 857 5.14 -8.87 2.36
CA ASN A 857 4.26 -9.41 3.37
C ASN A 857 2.84 -9.75 2.85
N CYS A 858 2.52 -9.42 1.60
CA CYS A 858 1.35 -9.86 0.85
C CYS A 858 1.58 -10.31 -0.61
N PRO A 859 2.42 -11.34 -0.90
CA PRO A 859 2.91 -11.76 -2.25
C PRO A 859 1.90 -12.19 -3.33
N LEU A 860 0.69 -11.62 -3.36
CA LEU A 860 -0.43 -11.90 -4.27
C LEU A 860 -1.48 -10.76 -4.21
N THR A 861 -1.25 -9.66 -3.50
CA THR A 861 -2.19 -8.55 -3.27
C THR A 861 -1.45 -7.21 -3.01
N ALA A 862 -1.05 -6.58 -4.12
CA ALA A 862 -0.26 -5.35 -4.20
C ALA A 862 -0.51 -4.34 -3.07
N ASN A 863 0.55 -4.07 -2.31
CA ASN A 863 0.54 -3.25 -1.12
C ASN A 863 1.88 -2.53 -0.88
N THR A 864 2.34 -1.76 -1.87
CA THR A 864 3.57 -0.93 -1.92
C THR A 864 4.07 -0.28 -0.62
N LEU A 865 3.19 -0.04 0.36
CA LEU A 865 3.48 0.51 1.68
C LEU A 865 3.85 -0.53 2.76
N GLN A 866 3.74 -1.83 2.47
CA GLN A 866 4.12 -2.98 3.31
C GLN A 866 3.61 -2.91 4.75
N LEU A 867 2.44 -2.30 4.98
CA LEU A 867 1.88 -2.07 6.31
C LEU A 867 1.45 -3.40 6.96
N ASP A 868 2.02 -3.71 8.14
CA ASP A 868 1.70 -4.86 9.00
C ASP A 868 1.41 -4.32 10.42
N THR A 869 0.13 -4.00 10.67
CA THR A 869 -0.29 -3.27 11.87
C THR A 869 -0.18 -4.10 13.16
N ASP A 870 -0.27 -5.44 13.10
CA ASP A 870 -0.18 -6.33 14.27
C ASP A 870 1.18 -7.06 14.45
N MET A 871 2.09 -6.89 13.48
CA MET A 871 3.47 -7.42 13.45
C MET A 871 3.53 -8.97 13.44
N ASP A 872 2.59 -9.61 12.76
CA ASP A 872 2.48 -11.06 12.57
C ASP A 872 3.36 -11.57 11.40
N GLY A 873 3.71 -10.68 10.45
CA GLY A 873 4.44 -10.98 9.22
C GLY A 873 3.53 -11.30 8.03
N ILE A 874 2.34 -10.71 8.01
CA ILE A 874 1.36 -10.73 6.92
C ILE A 874 0.82 -9.30 6.82
N GLY A 875 0.87 -8.67 5.65
CA GLY A 875 0.43 -7.29 5.50
C GLY A 875 -1.08 -7.10 5.62
N ASP A 876 -1.49 -5.90 6.00
CA ASP A 876 -2.90 -5.52 6.22
C ASP A 876 -3.78 -5.72 4.97
N ALA A 877 -3.18 -5.66 3.77
CA ALA A 877 -3.88 -5.87 2.50
C ALA A 877 -4.35 -7.31 2.27
N CYS A 878 -3.66 -8.30 2.85
CA CYS A 878 -3.91 -9.72 2.66
C CYS A 878 -4.19 -10.49 3.96
N ASP A 879 -3.98 -9.91 5.15
CA ASP A 879 -4.41 -10.55 6.38
C ASP A 879 -5.94 -10.57 6.51
N LEU A 880 -6.42 -11.73 6.95
CA LEU A 880 -7.83 -12.03 7.18
C LEU A 880 -8.12 -12.29 8.67
N LEU A 881 -7.16 -12.00 9.54
CA LEU A 881 -7.23 -12.17 10.99
C LEU A 881 -7.09 -10.88 11.79
N THR A 882 -6.66 -9.80 11.13
CA THR A 882 -6.57 -8.40 11.54
C THR A 882 -7.64 -7.99 12.53
N ASP A 883 -7.16 -7.23 13.52
CA ASP A 883 -7.85 -6.60 14.65
C ASP A 883 -7.10 -5.25 14.78
N SER A 884 -7.19 -4.42 13.73
CA SER A 884 -6.20 -3.36 13.41
C SER A 884 -6.17 -2.22 14.44
N ASP A 885 -7.21 -2.10 15.27
CA ASP A 885 -7.26 -1.21 16.45
C ASP A 885 -7.08 -1.94 17.80
N ALA A 886 -6.89 -3.27 17.76
CA ALA A 886 -6.69 -4.20 18.86
C ALA A 886 -7.81 -4.24 19.93
N ASP A 887 -9.06 -3.96 19.56
CA ASP A 887 -10.21 -4.03 20.46
C ASP A 887 -10.67 -5.46 20.82
N GLY A 888 -10.34 -6.44 19.96
CA GLY A 888 -10.70 -7.85 20.08
C GLY A 888 -11.86 -8.34 19.20
N ILE A 889 -12.34 -7.52 18.25
CA ILE A 889 -13.11 -7.92 17.07
C ILE A 889 -12.11 -8.28 15.94
N GLN A 890 -12.52 -8.34 14.68
CA GLN A 890 -11.62 -8.62 13.56
C GLN A 890 -12.14 -7.87 12.34
N ASP A 891 -11.31 -7.14 11.60
CA ASP A 891 -11.65 -6.20 10.52
C ASP A 891 -12.73 -6.73 9.56
N SER A 892 -12.61 -7.99 9.13
CA SER A 892 -13.59 -8.67 8.26
C SER A 892 -15.03 -8.80 8.80
N VAL A 893 -15.24 -8.49 10.08
CA VAL A 893 -16.53 -8.42 10.79
C VAL A 893 -16.59 -7.19 11.71
N ASP A 894 -15.65 -6.26 11.57
CA ASP A 894 -15.59 -5.01 12.29
C ASP A 894 -16.29 -3.92 11.48
N ASN A 895 -17.14 -3.13 12.13
CA ASN A 895 -17.77 -1.98 11.50
C ASN A 895 -16.97 -0.67 11.68
N CYS A 896 -15.89 -0.68 12.47
CA CYS A 896 -14.86 0.36 12.52
C CYS A 896 -13.44 -0.24 12.59
N PRO A 897 -12.92 -0.89 11.52
CA PRO A 897 -11.65 -1.62 11.54
C PRO A 897 -10.43 -0.90 12.14
N ASN A 898 -10.42 0.44 12.07
CA ASN A 898 -9.30 1.28 12.52
C ASN A 898 -9.62 2.11 13.79
N VAL A 899 -10.77 1.89 14.45
CA VAL A 899 -11.24 2.73 15.58
C VAL A 899 -11.97 1.89 16.65
N ALA A 900 -11.21 1.48 17.67
CA ALA A 900 -11.60 0.51 18.69
C ALA A 900 -13.01 0.70 19.30
N ASN A 901 -13.96 -0.15 18.89
CA ASN A 901 -15.38 -0.07 19.20
C ASN A 901 -16.02 -1.44 19.59
N ALA A 902 -15.41 -2.19 20.50
CA ALA A 902 -15.69 -3.61 20.80
C ALA A 902 -17.13 -4.03 21.19
N ASP A 903 -18.11 -3.11 21.21
CA ASP A 903 -19.54 -3.41 21.27
C ASP A 903 -20.27 -3.40 19.92
N GLN A 904 -19.61 -2.93 18.85
CA GLN A 904 -20.04 -2.98 17.45
C GLN A 904 -21.43 -2.35 17.29
N ALA A 905 -21.50 -1.11 17.77
CA ALA A 905 -22.67 -0.26 17.69
C ALA A 905 -22.80 0.29 16.26
N ASP A 906 -24.03 0.36 15.79
CA ASP A 906 -24.47 0.61 14.41
C ASP A 906 -25.95 1.02 14.52
N ALA A 907 -26.21 2.32 14.66
CA ALA A 907 -27.52 2.85 15.00
C ALA A 907 -28.46 2.94 13.78
N ASP A 908 -27.93 3.21 12.58
CA ASP A 908 -28.70 3.34 11.33
C ASP A 908 -28.85 2.01 10.53
N SER A 909 -27.91 1.08 10.68
CA SER A 909 -27.78 -0.19 9.94
C SER A 909 -27.34 -0.10 8.47
N ASP A 910 -26.34 0.73 8.16
CA ASP A 910 -25.67 0.81 6.85
C ASP A 910 -24.39 -0.06 6.71
N ASP A 911 -23.98 -0.70 7.81
CA ASP A 911 -22.79 -1.54 7.99
C ASP A 911 -21.47 -0.77 8.36
N ILE A 912 -21.49 0.55 8.60
CA ILE A 912 -20.47 1.34 9.33
C ILE A 912 -20.80 1.33 10.85
N GLY A 913 -19.87 1.71 11.73
CA GLY A 913 -20.09 1.77 13.18
C GLY A 913 -20.09 3.16 13.80
N ASP A 914 -20.87 3.34 14.87
CA ASP A 914 -21.07 4.61 15.58
C ASP A 914 -19.76 5.29 16.09
N ALA A 915 -18.62 4.60 16.05
CA ALA A 915 -17.32 5.13 16.49
C ALA A 915 -16.48 5.75 15.34
N CYS A 916 -16.84 5.48 14.10
CA CYS A 916 -16.14 5.89 12.88
C CYS A 916 -17.08 6.43 11.78
N ASP A 917 -18.39 6.40 12.03
CA ASP A 917 -19.37 7.16 11.26
C ASP A 917 -19.29 8.66 11.61
N LEU A 918 -19.65 9.51 10.65
CA LEU A 918 -19.75 10.96 10.82
C LEU A 918 -21.19 11.43 11.10
N ASP A 919 -22.21 10.60 10.81
CA ASP A 919 -23.65 10.83 11.05
C ASP A 919 -24.28 9.48 11.44
N ALA A 920 -23.97 9.02 12.67
CA ALA A 920 -24.17 7.63 13.12
C ALA A 920 -25.62 7.12 13.10
N ASP A 921 -26.61 8.01 12.99
CA ASP A 921 -28.02 7.64 12.81
C ASP A 921 -28.64 8.02 11.45
N ASN A 922 -27.85 8.65 10.57
CA ASN A 922 -28.14 8.95 9.18
C ASN A 922 -29.40 9.83 9.02
N ASP A 923 -29.49 10.88 9.84
CA ASP A 923 -30.56 11.88 9.76
C ASP A 923 -30.21 13.11 8.91
N GLY A 924 -28.93 13.30 8.64
CA GLY A 924 -28.36 14.42 7.89
C GLY A 924 -27.75 15.50 8.77
N VAL A 925 -27.22 15.16 9.95
CA VAL A 925 -26.53 16.05 10.89
C VAL A 925 -25.34 15.30 11.50
N GLU A 926 -24.14 15.86 11.36
CA GLU A 926 -22.93 15.20 11.85
C GLU A 926 -22.89 15.07 13.39
N ASP A 927 -22.34 13.96 13.89
CA ASP A 927 -22.13 13.63 15.31
C ASP A 927 -21.50 14.76 16.14
N SER A 928 -20.63 15.56 15.50
CA SER A 928 -19.94 16.69 16.14
C SER A 928 -20.88 17.83 16.56
N VAL A 929 -22.05 17.92 15.93
CA VAL A 929 -23.09 18.95 16.14
C VAL A 929 -24.49 18.37 16.42
N ASP A 930 -24.67 17.07 16.31
CA ASP A 930 -25.90 16.37 16.68
C ASP A 930 -26.10 16.36 18.21
N ASN A 931 -27.32 16.71 18.66
CA ASN A 931 -27.72 16.58 20.06
C ASN A 931 -28.28 15.20 20.46
N CYS A 932 -28.39 14.24 19.54
CA CYS A 932 -28.63 12.81 19.77
C CYS A 932 -27.94 11.90 18.71
N PRO A 933 -26.60 11.86 18.61
CA PRO A 933 -25.87 11.13 17.55
C PRO A 933 -26.36 9.71 17.22
N ASP A 934 -26.78 8.92 18.23
CA ASP A 934 -27.35 7.58 18.04
C ASP A 934 -28.91 7.51 17.99
N THR A 935 -29.67 8.59 17.70
CA THR A 935 -31.17 8.58 17.66
C THR A 935 -31.89 9.67 16.81
N VAL A 936 -31.99 9.44 15.50
CA VAL A 936 -32.70 10.18 14.43
C VAL A 936 -33.61 11.33 14.89
N ASN A 937 -33.09 12.55 14.76
CA ASN A 937 -33.61 13.82 15.27
C ASN A 937 -33.34 15.06 14.40
N ALA A 938 -33.29 14.95 13.07
CA ALA A 938 -32.95 15.98 12.06
C ALA A 938 -33.61 17.38 12.15
N ASP A 939 -34.51 17.62 13.09
CA ASP A 939 -34.92 18.96 13.49
C ASP A 939 -34.07 19.58 14.63
N GLN A 940 -33.04 18.85 15.09
CA GLN A 940 -32.09 19.15 16.16
C GLN A 940 -32.77 19.82 17.37
N ALA A 941 -33.98 19.34 17.68
CA ALA A 941 -34.82 19.97 18.66
C ALA A 941 -34.31 19.66 20.07
N ASP A 942 -33.67 20.63 20.69
CA ASP A 942 -33.46 20.74 22.13
C ASP A 942 -34.50 21.73 22.73
N ALA A 943 -35.27 21.31 23.74
CA ALA A 943 -36.37 22.11 24.31
C ALA A 943 -36.08 22.75 25.68
N ASP A 944 -35.03 22.33 26.38
CA ASP A 944 -34.55 22.89 27.65
C ASP A 944 -33.16 23.53 27.57
N ALA A 945 -32.49 23.42 26.43
CA ALA A 945 -31.21 24.03 26.07
C ALA A 945 -30.04 23.52 26.93
N ASP A 946 -29.96 22.20 27.13
CA ASP A 946 -28.87 21.54 27.86
C ASP A 946 -27.86 20.81 26.95
N GLY A 947 -28.10 20.79 25.64
CA GLY A 947 -27.24 20.15 24.64
C GLY A 947 -27.66 18.73 24.26
N ILE A 948 -28.75 18.19 24.82
CA ILE A 948 -29.27 16.86 24.51
C ILE A 948 -30.64 16.99 23.81
N GLY A 949 -30.83 16.29 22.70
CA GLY A 949 -32.03 16.39 21.88
C GLY A 949 -33.26 15.74 22.52
N ASN A 950 -34.45 16.24 22.16
CA ASN A 950 -35.74 15.85 22.75
C ASN A 950 -36.07 14.35 22.68
N VAL A 951 -35.40 13.57 21.82
CA VAL A 951 -35.66 12.13 21.64
C VAL A 951 -34.71 11.23 22.43
N CYS A 952 -33.46 11.67 22.66
CA CYS A 952 -32.48 11.00 23.51
C CYS A 952 -32.39 11.58 24.94
N ASP A 953 -33.01 12.73 25.22
CA ASP A 953 -33.17 13.24 26.60
C ASP A 953 -33.92 12.22 27.49
N LEU A 954 -33.20 11.71 28.50
CA LEU A 954 -33.70 10.78 29.51
C LEU A 954 -33.78 11.40 30.93
N GLU A 955 -33.56 12.70 31.12
CA GLU A 955 -33.70 13.46 32.38
C GLU A 955 -35.19 13.67 32.78
N PHE A 956 -35.93 12.55 32.95
CA PHE A 956 -37.35 12.56 33.29
C PHE A 956 -37.68 13.16 34.68
N THR A 957 -37.74 14.48 34.76
CA THR A 957 -38.15 15.22 35.96
C THR A 957 -39.60 15.68 35.89
N CYS A 958 -40.35 15.42 36.97
CA CYS A 958 -41.71 15.95 37.19
C CYS A 958 -41.70 17.45 37.60
N SER A 959 -40.86 18.25 36.95
CA SER A 959 -40.44 19.60 37.37
C SER A 959 -41.43 20.70 36.94
N GLY A 960 -42.06 20.57 35.77
CA GLY A 960 -43.13 21.47 35.31
C GLY A 960 -42.69 22.89 34.97
N SER A 961 -41.41 23.07 34.60
CA SER A 961 -40.82 24.35 34.17
C SER A 961 -39.60 24.12 33.27
N GLY A 962 -39.83 23.95 31.97
CA GLY A 962 -38.83 23.51 30.98
C GLY A 962 -39.50 22.57 29.96
N GLY A 963 -38.84 22.26 28.84
CA GLY A 963 -39.41 21.70 27.60
C GLY A 963 -40.42 20.55 27.69
N ASN A 964 -40.22 19.57 28.57
CA ASN A 964 -40.24 18.16 28.15
C ASN A 964 -41.65 17.51 28.22
N GLY A 965 -42.71 18.33 28.20
CA GLY A 965 -44.10 17.90 27.95
C GLY A 965 -44.86 17.18 29.08
N TYR A 966 -44.21 16.80 30.20
CA TYR A 966 -44.84 16.07 31.31
C TYR A 966 -45.43 16.97 32.41
N ASP A 967 -46.74 17.22 32.36
CA ASP A 967 -47.46 18.01 33.37
C ASP A 967 -47.60 17.25 34.72
N PRO A 968 -47.13 17.79 35.85
CA PRO A 968 -47.36 17.19 37.17
C PRO A 968 -48.81 17.36 37.65
N LEU A 969 -49.39 16.28 38.19
CA LEU A 969 -50.77 16.26 38.68
C LEU A 969 -50.91 16.95 40.05
N LEU A 970 -50.81 18.28 40.06
CA LEU A 970 -50.79 19.07 41.29
C LEU A 970 -52.20 19.45 41.81
N ALA A 971 -52.30 19.59 43.13
CA ALA A 971 -53.47 20.17 43.79
C ALA A 971 -53.54 21.70 43.55
N PRO A 972 -54.74 22.32 43.45
CA PRO A 972 -56.05 21.80 43.82
C PRO A 972 -56.85 21.18 42.65
N THR A 973 -56.25 21.05 41.48
CA THR A 973 -56.84 20.42 40.29
C THR A 973 -56.90 18.91 40.44
N ALA A 974 -55.76 18.28 40.74
CA ALA A 974 -55.70 16.87 41.08
C ALA A 974 -56.08 16.61 42.55
N THR A 975 -56.56 15.40 42.84
CA THR A 975 -56.80 14.92 44.21
C THR A 975 -56.38 13.47 44.38
N ALA A 976 -55.48 13.21 45.32
CA ALA A 976 -55.05 11.86 45.67
C ALA A 976 -55.82 11.26 46.86
N THR A 977 -56.17 9.98 46.75
CA THR A 977 -56.79 9.18 47.81
C THR A 977 -56.14 7.79 47.89
N GLY A 978 -55.98 7.24 49.10
CA GLY A 978 -55.35 5.93 49.27
C GLY A 978 -56.00 5.08 50.35
N GLU A 979 -56.05 3.76 50.12
CA GLU A 979 -56.68 2.79 51.02
C GLU A 979 -56.05 1.39 50.93
N GLY A 980 -56.35 0.54 51.92
CA GLY A 980 -55.98 -0.87 51.92
C GLY A 980 -57.16 -1.76 51.54
N PHE A 981 -56.94 -2.78 50.71
CA PHE A 981 -57.98 -3.66 50.16
C PHE A 981 -57.72 -5.16 50.44
N GLY A 982 -58.71 -6.00 50.12
CA GLY A 982 -58.63 -7.46 50.28
C GLY A 982 -59.26 -8.04 51.56
N LEU A 983 -59.32 -9.37 51.63
CA LEU A 983 -60.07 -10.11 52.68
C LEU A 983 -59.29 -10.29 53.99
N LEU A 984 -57.96 -10.41 53.91
CA LEU A 984 -57.03 -10.35 55.02
C LEU A 984 -55.81 -9.56 54.55
N CYS A 985 -55.73 -8.28 54.95
CA CYS A 985 -54.54 -7.45 54.77
C CYS A 985 -54.30 -6.70 56.10
N LEU A 986 -53.31 -7.15 56.86
CA LEU A 986 -52.96 -6.60 58.17
C LEU A 986 -51.86 -5.56 57.98
N GLY A 987 -52.16 -4.30 58.31
CA GLY A 987 -51.21 -3.19 58.15
C GLY A 987 -51.02 -2.76 56.70
N CYS A 988 -52.04 -2.94 55.86
CA CYS A 988 -52.04 -2.46 54.48
C CYS A 988 -52.78 -1.12 54.37
N GLY A 989 -52.21 -0.16 53.66
CA GLY A 989 -52.81 1.15 53.40
C GLY A 989 -51.77 2.19 52.95
N VAL A 990 -52.25 3.40 52.69
CA VAL A 990 -51.43 4.54 52.26
C VAL A 990 -51.43 5.61 53.34
N THR A 991 -50.26 6.14 53.66
CA THR A 991 -50.06 7.26 54.59
C THR A 991 -49.75 8.51 53.78
N ASP A 992 -50.35 9.64 54.20
CA ASP A 992 -50.21 10.96 53.57
C ASP A 992 -50.35 10.96 52.02
N PRO A 993 -51.43 10.36 51.45
CA PRO A 993 -51.60 10.23 50.00
C PRO A 993 -51.63 11.56 49.24
N GLN A 994 -51.86 12.68 49.91
CA GLN A 994 -51.87 14.02 49.31
C GLN A 994 -50.50 14.47 48.81
N ASN A 995 -49.42 13.89 49.33
CA ASN A 995 -48.05 14.29 49.01
C ASN A 995 -47.72 14.09 47.52
N VAL A 996 -48.30 13.07 46.87
CA VAL A 996 -48.17 12.80 45.41
C VAL A 996 -48.76 13.90 44.52
N THR A 997 -49.56 14.79 45.10
CA THR A 997 -50.18 15.94 44.42
C THR A 997 -49.67 17.28 44.96
N ASP A 998 -48.55 17.28 45.69
CA ASP A 998 -47.86 18.49 46.13
C ASP A 998 -46.62 18.80 45.26
N ALA A 999 -46.16 20.04 45.33
CA ALA A 999 -45.11 20.57 44.45
C ALA A 999 -43.68 20.22 44.90
N SER A 1000 -43.51 19.33 45.88
CA SER A 1000 -42.19 18.95 46.40
C SER A 1000 -41.84 17.52 46.00
N VAL A 1001 -40.82 17.41 45.14
CA VAL A 1001 -40.16 16.15 44.71
C VAL A 1001 -39.60 15.31 45.88
N SER A 1002 -39.49 15.90 47.07
CA SER A 1002 -38.98 15.23 48.29
C SER A 1002 -40.08 14.67 49.20
N SER A 1003 -41.35 15.04 48.94
CA SER A 1003 -42.52 14.55 49.66
C SER A 1003 -42.92 13.19 49.10
N ALA A 1004 -43.42 12.27 49.95
CA ALA A 1004 -43.97 11.01 49.45
C ALA A 1004 -45.25 10.55 50.15
N ALA A 1005 -46.16 9.95 49.39
CA ALA A 1005 -47.20 9.08 49.89
C ALA A 1005 -46.60 7.69 50.16
N GLN A 1006 -46.69 7.20 51.39
CA GLN A 1006 -46.12 5.89 51.74
C GLN A 1006 -47.17 4.78 51.68
N MET A 1007 -47.02 3.87 50.73
CA MET A 1007 -47.78 2.63 50.60
C MET A 1007 -47.12 1.52 51.42
N THR A 1008 -47.78 1.04 52.47
CA THR A 1008 -47.29 -0.06 53.30
C THR A 1008 -48.13 -1.31 53.07
N VAL A 1009 -47.46 -2.46 52.94
CA VAL A 1009 -48.08 -3.79 52.95
C VAL A 1009 -47.29 -4.71 53.90
N LEU A 1010 -47.93 -5.07 55.01
CA LEU A 1010 -47.30 -5.81 56.12
C LEU A 1010 -47.53 -7.33 56.06
N LEU A 1011 -48.78 -7.76 55.88
CA LEU A 1011 -49.19 -9.17 55.76
C LEU A 1011 -50.54 -9.27 55.05
N GLY A 1012 -50.57 -9.69 53.79
CA GLY A 1012 -51.80 -9.86 53.02
C GLY A 1012 -51.94 -11.22 52.32
N VAL A 1013 -53.17 -11.59 51.98
CA VAL A 1013 -53.51 -12.70 51.07
C VAL A 1013 -54.67 -12.25 50.18
N ALA A 1014 -54.39 -12.03 48.90
CA ALA A 1014 -55.34 -11.41 47.94
C ALA A 1014 -55.90 -10.07 48.47
N GLY A 1015 -54.97 -9.12 48.62
CA GLY A 1015 -55.18 -7.77 49.16
C GLY A 1015 -53.86 -6.99 49.14
N GLY A 1016 -53.91 -5.68 49.35
CA GLY A 1016 -52.76 -4.79 49.23
C GLY A 1016 -53.07 -3.37 49.69
N ALA A 1017 -52.28 -2.41 49.23
CA ALA A 1017 -52.53 -0.98 49.34
C ALA A 1017 -52.69 -0.37 47.94
N ARG A 1018 -53.57 0.61 47.77
CA ARG A 1018 -53.77 1.31 46.50
C ARG A 1018 -53.87 2.82 46.70
N LEU A 1019 -53.30 3.57 45.77
CA LEU A 1019 -53.28 5.03 45.71
C LEU A 1019 -53.85 5.45 44.35
N GLU A 1020 -54.88 6.28 44.37
CA GLU A 1020 -55.58 6.81 43.20
C GLU A 1020 -55.37 8.34 43.15
N VAL A 1021 -54.94 8.85 42.00
CA VAL A 1021 -54.77 10.28 41.69
C VAL A 1021 -55.78 10.64 40.60
N ASP A 1022 -56.89 11.28 40.99
CA ASP A 1022 -57.85 11.90 40.07
C ASP A 1022 -57.27 13.24 39.58
N SER A 1023 -57.07 13.41 38.28
CA SER A 1023 -56.45 14.61 37.70
C SER A 1023 -57.39 15.82 37.66
N GLY A 1024 -58.70 15.61 37.80
CA GLY A 1024 -59.73 16.64 37.62
C GLY A 1024 -60.06 16.99 36.15
N SER A 1025 -59.30 16.44 35.20
CA SER A 1025 -59.46 16.58 33.74
C SER A 1025 -59.48 15.20 33.07
N SER A 1026 -59.61 15.14 31.74
CA SER A 1026 -59.48 13.88 30.99
C SER A 1026 -58.44 14.05 29.89
N PHE A 1027 -57.49 13.13 29.87
CA PHE A 1027 -56.45 13.01 28.85
C PHE A 1027 -56.98 12.18 27.67
N THR A 1028 -56.55 12.52 26.46
CA THR A 1028 -57.04 11.89 25.22
C THR A 1028 -55.96 11.84 24.16
N GLY A 1029 -55.88 10.74 23.40
CA GLY A 1029 -54.80 10.50 22.44
C GLY A 1029 -53.65 9.71 23.07
N ASN A 1030 -52.48 9.74 22.43
CA ASN A 1030 -51.27 9.11 22.97
C ASN A 1030 -50.77 9.95 24.15
N ASN A 1031 -50.62 9.33 25.32
CA ASN A 1031 -50.11 9.95 26.53
C ASN A 1031 -49.25 8.91 27.30
N ARG A 1032 -48.10 9.33 27.81
CA ARG A 1032 -47.32 8.57 28.81
C ARG A 1032 -47.72 9.06 30.20
N ALA A 1033 -48.06 8.12 31.08
CA ALA A 1033 -48.45 8.39 32.46
C ALA A 1033 -47.47 7.74 33.43
N LEU A 1034 -46.98 8.49 34.42
CA LEU A 1034 -45.85 8.08 35.23
C LEU A 1034 -46.01 8.37 36.73
N PHE A 1035 -45.28 7.60 37.54
CA PHE A 1035 -45.12 7.74 38.99
C PHE A 1035 -43.64 7.69 39.34
N SER A 1036 -43.13 8.73 40.02
CA SER A 1036 -41.83 8.62 40.71
C SER A 1036 -42.01 7.84 42.02
N VAL A 1037 -41.15 6.85 42.25
CA VAL A 1037 -41.18 5.98 43.44
C VAL A 1037 -39.80 5.78 44.05
N SER A 1038 -39.74 5.46 45.35
CA SER A 1038 -38.51 4.97 45.98
C SER A 1038 -38.77 3.92 47.06
N LEU A 1039 -37.75 3.15 47.39
CA LEU A 1039 -37.73 2.33 48.59
C LEU A 1039 -36.96 3.04 49.71
N PRO A 1040 -37.28 2.77 50.98
CA PRO A 1040 -36.47 3.25 52.11
C PRO A 1040 -35.01 2.74 52.13
N MET A 1041 -34.69 1.69 51.36
CA MET A 1041 -33.35 1.10 51.21
C MET A 1041 -33.27 0.32 49.88
N GLY A 1042 -32.35 0.69 48.99
CA GLY A 1042 -32.03 -0.02 47.73
C GLY A 1042 -33.04 0.19 46.58
N LEU A 1043 -32.73 -0.37 45.41
CA LEU A 1043 -33.54 -0.27 44.19
C LEU A 1043 -34.72 -1.27 44.16
N LEU A 1044 -35.73 -1.01 43.34
CA LEU A 1044 -36.85 -1.91 43.07
C LEU A 1044 -36.35 -3.22 42.41
N SER A 1045 -36.38 -4.32 43.15
CA SER A 1045 -36.10 -5.64 42.58
C SER A 1045 -37.22 -6.09 41.63
N LEU A 1046 -36.90 -6.88 40.59
CA LEU A 1046 -37.88 -7.50 39.68
C LEU A 1046 -39.03 -8.22 40.43
N SER A 1047 -38.71 -8.93 41.53
CA SER A 1047 -39.72 -9.61 42.37
C SER A 1047 -40.67 -8.67 43.15
N LEU A 1048 -40.34 -7.37 43.22
CA LEU A 1048 -41.23 -6.33 43.74
C LEU A 1048 -42.03 -5.67 42.62
N LEU A 1049 -41.43 -5.52 41.43
CA LEU A 1049 -42.13 -5.01 40.25
C LEU A 1049 -43.34 -5.91 39.88
N ASP A 1050 -43.18 -7.24 39.99
CA ASP A 1050 -44.26 -8.25 39.94
C ASP A 1050 -45.44 -8.01 40.93
N GLN A 1051 -45.28 -7.14 41.92
CA GLN A 1051 -46.29 -6.83 42.95
C GLN A 1051 -46.90 -5.44 42.78
N ILE A 1052 -46.44 -4.65 41.82
CA ILE A 1052 -46.92 -3.31 41.51
C ILE A 1052 -47.73 -3.39 40.21
N SER A 1053 -48.92 -2.80 40.20
CA SER A 1053 -49.68 -2.60 38.97
C SER A 1053 -50.15 -1.16 38.86
N VAL A 1054 -50.09 -0.61 37.65
CA VAL A 1054 -50.62 0.71 37.31
C VAL A 1054 -51.89 0.51 36.49
N ASP A 1055 -52.97 1.11 36.98
CA ASP A 1055 -54.29 1.12 36.37
C ASP A 1055 -54.62 2.55 35.91
N LEU A 1056 -55.10 2.68 34.68
CA LEU A 1056 -55.69 3.91 34.16
C LEU A 1056 -57.20 3.84 34.31
N LEU A 1057 -57.83 4.89 34.83
CA LEU A 1057 -59.28 4.94 35.07
C LEU A 1057 -59.95 6.04 34.26
N SER A 1058 -61.16 5.76 33.79
CA SER A 1058 -62.09 6.77 33.24
C SER A 1058 -63.41 6.70 34.01
N GLY A 1059 -63.81 7.80 34.66
CA GLY A 1059 -65.01 7.89 35.48
C GLY A 1059 -65.04 6.88 36.64
N GLY A 1060 -63.86 6.54 37.20
CA GLY A 1060 -63.71 5.53 38.26
C GLY A 1060 -63.90 4.07 37.80
N SER A 1061 -63.72 3.80 36.51
CA SER A 1061 -63.63 2.43 35.96
C SER A 1061 -62.29 2.24 35.26
N VAL A 1062 -61.58 1.14 35.56
CA VAL A 1062 -60.31 0.81 34.90
C VAL A 1062 -60.54 0.64 33.39
N VAL A 1063 -59.78 1.37 32.58
CA VAL A 1063 -59.77 1.31 31.11
C VAL A 1063 -58.54 0.54 30.60
N ALA A 1064 -57.40 0.65 31.26
CA ALA A 1064 -56.18 -0.10 30.98
C ALA A 1064 -55.42 -0.42 32.28
N SER A 1065 -54.58 -1.46 32.27
CA SER A 1065 -53.89 -1.99 33.46
C SER A 1065 -52.63 -2.75 33.05
N SER A 1066 -51.56 -2.69 33.85
CA SER A 1066 -50.33 -3.46 33.63
C SER A 1066 -50.29 -4.84 34.32
N GLY A 1067 -51.17 -5.11 35.30
CA GLY A 1067 -50.94 -6.17 36.31
C GLY A 1067 -51.46 -7.60 36.04
N ASP A 1068 -52.29 -7.85 35.01
CA ASP A 1068 -52.97 -9.15 34.84
C ASP A 1068 -53.11 -9.54 33.35
N GLY A 1069 -52.02 -9.41 32.58
CA GLY A 1069 -51.97 -9.69 31.14
C GLY A 1069 -52.67 -8.61 30.29
N GLY A 1070 -52.52 -7.35 30.70
CA GLY A 1070 -53.14 -6.18 30.07
C GLY A 1070 -52.35 -5.58 28.91
N VAL A 1071 -52.78 -4.39 28.48
CA VAL A 1071 -52.33 -3.71 27.24
C VAL A 1071 -51.13 -2.78 27.47
N LEU A 1072 -50.69 -2.62 28.72
CA LEU A 1072 -49.63 -1.69 29.13
C LEU A 1072 -48.40 -2.46 29.62
N SER A 1073 -47.22 -2.17 29.07
CA SER A 1073 -45.94 -2.54 29.66
C SER A 1073 -45.63 -1.62 30.85
N LEU A 1074 -45.02 -2.17 31.91
CA LEU A 1074 -44.53 -1.39 33.04
C LEU A 1074 -43.01 -1.33 32.94
N ASN A 1075 -42.49 -0.18 32.54
CA ASN A 1075 -41.06 0.06 32.35
C ASN A 1075 -40.48 0.80 33.57
N LEU A 1076 -39.16 0.69 33.77
CA LEU A 1076 -38.45 1.23 34.92
C LEU A 1076 -37.16 1.93 34.44
N LEU A 1077 -37.08 3.24 34.64
CA LEU A 1077 -35.86 4.03 34.44
C LEU A 1077 -35.23 4.36 35.79
N SER A 1078 -33.90 4.41 35.82
CA SER A 1078 -33.11 4.82 36.99
C SER A 1078 -32.11 5.89 36.54
N PRO A 1079 -32.38 7.18 36.79
CA PRO A 1079 -31.44 8.25 36.46
C PRO A 1079 -30.12 8.06 37.22
N ALA A 1080 -28.99 8.43 36.60
CA ALA A 1080 -27.71 8.44 37.28
C ALA A 1080 -27.76 9.31 38.55
N GLY A 1081 -27.08 8.91 39.62
CA GLY A 1081 -27.05 9.64 40.90
C GLY A 1081 -28.36 9.68 41.73
N ALA A 1082 -29.53 9.32 41.17
CA ALA A 1082 -30.83 9.51 41.84
C ALA A 1082 -31.27 8.36 42.77
N ASN A 1083 -31.78 8.71 43.96
CA ASN A 1083 -32.42 7.76 44.90
C ASN A 1083 -33.93 7.50 44.62
N GLN A 1084 -34.43 7.91 43.46
CA GLN A 1084 -35.80 7.70 43.00
C GLN A 1084 -35.79 6.97 41.64
N GLN A 1085 -36.84 6.23 41.33
CA GLN A 1085 -36.99 5.48 40.08
C GLN A 1085 -38.37 5.77 39.48
N VAL A 1086 -38.46 5.82 38.15
CA VAL A 1086 -39.70 6.17 37.45
C VAL A 1086 -40.41 4.93 36.94
N LEU A 1087 -41.69 4.79 37.29
CA LEU A 1087 -42.60 3.80 36.74
C LEU A 1087 -43.53 4.47 35.74
N PHE A 1088 -43.51 4.06 34.47
CA PHE A 1088 -44.37 4.64 33.44
C PHE A 1088 -45.19 3.61 32.65
N VAL A 1089 -46.27 4.09 32.04
CA VAL A 1089 -47.14 3.35 31.11
C VAL A 1089 -47.56 4.23 29.93
N ASP A 1090 -47.43 3.72 28.72
CA ASP A 1090 -47.80 4.41 27.49
C ASP A 1090 -49.19 3.99 27.01
N THR A 1091 -50.06 4.95 26.69
CA THR A 1091 -51.44 4.64 26.33
C THR A 1091 -52.02 5.52 25.24
N SER A 1092 -52.96 4.96 24.47
CA SER A 1092 -53.88 5.70 23.59
C SER A 1092 -55.33 5.70 24.09
N GLU A 1093 -55.59 5.10 25.28
CA GLU A 1093 -56.92 5.06 25.90
C GLU A 1093 -57.20 6.34 26.68
N ASN A 1094 -58.44 6.86 26.61
CA ASN A 1094 -58.79 8.09 27.33
C ASN A 1094 -59.02 7.80 28.83
N PHE A 1095 -58.31 8.52 29.71
CA PHE A 1095 -58.42 8.39 31.17
C PHE A 1095 -58.65 9.75 31.85
N ASP A 1096 -59.07 9.72 33.12
CA ASP A 1096 -59.20 10.89 34.01
C ASP A 1096 -58.48 10.71 35.36
N ALA A 1097 -58.07 9.50 35.72
CA ALA A 1097 -57.30 9.21 36.94
C ALA A 1097 -56.26 8.09 36.75
N LEU A 1098 -55.17 8.17 37.52
CA LEU A 1098 -54.12 7.15 37.64
C LEU A 1098 -54.29 6.38 38.96
N GLN A 1099 -54.00 5.08 38.98
CA GLN A 1099 -53.99 4.29 40.21
C GLN A 1099 -52.78 3.35 40.25
N ILE A 1100 -51.99 3.45 41.32
CA ILE A 1100 -50.92 2.48 41.62
C ILE A 1100 -51.39 1.56 42.74
N GLU A 1101 -51.31 0.25 42.51
CA GLU A 1101 -51.67 -0.81 43.44
C GLU A 1101 -50.44 -1.64 43.80
N LEU A 1102 -50.20 -1.81 45.11
CA LEU A 1102 -49.15 -2.66 45.67
C LEU A 1102 -49.80 -3.90 46.31
N SER A 1103 -49.69 -5.04 45.65
CA SER A 1103 -50.27 -6.32 46.03
C SER A 1103 -49.42 -7.08 47.06
N ALA A 1104 -50.08 -7.79 47.99
CA ALA A 1104 -49.37 -8.53 49.04
C ALA A 1104 -48.93 -9.94 48.64
N THR A 1105 -47.61 -10.17 48.60
CA THR A 1105 -47.03 -11.52 48.63
C THR A 1105 -46.83 -12.05 50.06
N ALA A 1106 -46.70 -13.38 50.17
CA ALA A 1106 -46.72 -14.07 51.46
C ALA A 1106 -45.35 -14.11 52.17
N GLY A 1107 -44.92 -12.99 52.76
CA GLY A 1107 -43.88 -13.03 53.80
C GLY A 1107 -42.92 -11.85 53.94
N LEU A 1108 -42.95 -10.88 53.02
CA LEU A 1108 -42.16 -9.65 53.14
C LEU A 1108 -42.98 -8.49 53.69
N LEU A 1109 -42.30 -7.58 54.38
CA LEU A 1109 -42.78 -6.23 54.64
C LEU A 1109 -42.34 -5.36 53.46
N THR A 1110 -43.29 -4.74 52.77
CA THR A 1110 -43.01 -3.83 51.66
C THR A 1110 -43.49 -2.43 52.02
N ASN A 1111 -42.61 -1.45 51.87
CA ASN A 1111 -42.93 -0.02 51.91
C ASN A 1111 -42.46 0.58 50.59
N LEU A 1112 -43.39 1.13 49.82
CA LEU A 1112 -43.11 1.90 48.61
C LEU A 1112 -43.45 3.36 48.92
N ASN A 1113 -42.50 4.27 48.70
CA ASN A 1113 -42.75 5.69 48.70
C ASN A 1113 -43.14 6.07 47.26
N VAL A 1114 -44.22 6.81 47.07
CA VAL A 1114 -44.60 7.40 45.78
C VAL A 1114 -44.47 8.90 45.96
N HIS A 1115 -43.60 9.54 45.17
CA HIS A 1115 -43.24 10.95 45.35
C HIS A 1115 -44.18 11.87 44.56
N GLN A 1116 -44.34 11.61 43.26
CA GLN A 1116 -45.15 12.42 42.35
C GLN A 1116 -45.81 11.55 41.27
N SER A 1117 -46.75 12.14 40.53
CA SER A 1117 -47.37 11.53 39.34
C SER A 1117 -47.61 12.59 38.26
N CYS A 1118 -47.24 12.27 37.02
CA CYS A 1118 -47.24 13.21 35.89
C CYS A 1118 -47.82 12.55 34.63
N VAL A 1119 -48.27 13.36 33.68
CA VAL A 1119 -48.80 12.91 32.38
C VAL A 1119 -48.30 13.85 31.28
N GLY A 1120 -47.74 13.28 30.22
CA GLY A 1120 -47.28 14.02 29.04
C GLY A 1120 -47.68 13.29 27.75
N PRO A 1121 -47.23 13.79 26.58
CA PRO A 1121 -47.27 12.99 25.35
C PRO A 1121 -46.44 11.71 25.54
N THR A 1122 -46.64 10.71 24.68
CA THR A 1122 -45.56 9.73 24.47
C THR A 1122 -44.51 10.42 23.60
N PRO A 1123 -43.22 10.05 23.70
CA PRO A 1123 -42.32 10.14 22.54
C PRO A 1123 -43.03 9.51 21.33
#